data_AF-A0A1V5X0B0-F1
#
_entry.id   AF-A0A1V5X0B0-F1
#
_cell.length_a   1.000
_cell.length_b   1.000
_cell.length_c   1.000
_cell.angle_alpha   90.00
_cell.angle_beta   90.00
_cell.angle_gamma   90.00
#
_symmetry.space_group_name_H-M   'P 1'
#
loop_
_entity.id
_entity.type
_entity.pdbx_description
1 polymer ?
#
loop_
_entity_poly.entity_id
_entity_poly.type
_entity_poly.pdbx_seq_one_letter_code
_entity_poly.pdbx_strand_id
1 'polypeptide(L)'
;MSKHTYVPPSGDLNAKLACCGEQPGYHEVRARPPRPFVGPAGQGLDECLTMVKIPRREIYLTNVIKDLDAPLAHYINLDTRGKWTVSAEGLEYISELGKELRSLNLNVIVAFGNISLLALCNRVGITKWRGSVLESTLVSGLKVVPAFHPATFIPPKYNYLNKPLICEDLLKAKYEAEFKEIRRIPREILIKPAYRDVIETLRNCYRLGKLGQIITIDIEVINGEVDCIGLGWSPTEAICIPFRFSGGDYFTVEEELQIMRGIAYILQDEDIQKAGANFIFDTQFLFHKYGIVPRGTLHCTQIAQKIAYPDLPAGLDAVTTMHTDIPYYKADGKQWMKMGYGSWEQWWNYNGMDAIIPTEAVPKQIEVLRKQHNERTYERQRKLIKPLLYMGERGIRIDVSGMMKYETEQRKRLDELTLQLKDIVGRDINPNSPKQLMEYFYKELGNKPYKKKSTTGVYSDSIDVDALKRLVRQGGNASEPARLMLDIRSLSKRISTYLNIGKVDKDGRYRSSYKPVGAETGRISSGETIFGTGGNQQNWPHDLLRFFLFDEGYIGYSFDLSQIENRIVAYTGGVLAQIEAFEQGIDLHTLTASIIFHKPYDQISKVDGSSSLGDGRQSERYWGKKGNHGINYDESYKKFALVNEITEAEAKQTLEEIHQGYPQIRDGYHAMIQDMLKSSRTVTNLFGRTRLFLGPIFPSYPNVPQHACTETYRQAYAHFAQSTCADKVNEQGIEHIYYDQTHYAIVELLAQIHDSIVFQIPLSAPWIEHAEILLRIKKSFETPLVWHEREIKTPADLAVGFNMCKEEMKEIKSKDIPGDAEKLADKLKEIYDELRTKNGKGIS
;
A
#
# COMPACT_ATOMS: atom_id res chain seq x y z
N MET A 1 -56.21 3.56 7.70
CA MET A 1 -55.60 3.22 9.00
C MET A 1 -54.09 3.30 8.83
N SER A 2 -53.47 4.34 9.43
CA SER A 2 -52.02 4.53 9.43
C SER A 2 -51.34 3.23 9.92
N LYS A 3 -50.56 2.57 9.07
CA LYS A 3 -49.72 1.45 9.52
C LYS A 3 -48.56 2.09 10.27
N HIS A 4 -48.68 2.23 11.59
CA HIS A 4 -47.54 2.59 12.44
C HIS A 4 -46.37 1.66 12.11
N THR A 5 -45.30 2.24 11.56
CA THR A 5 -44.07 1.51 11.22
C THR A 5 -43.12 1.38 12.42
N TYR A 6 -43.56 1.80 13.60
CA TYR A 6 -42.78 1.76 14.83
C TYR A 6 -42.29 0.34 15.16
N VAL A 7 -40.98 0.23 15.38
CA VAL A 7 -40.26 -0.98 15.77
C VAL A 7 -39.74 -0.77 17.20
N PRO A 8 -40.34 -1.42 18.20
CA PRO A 8 -39.85 -1.33 19.57
C PRO A 8 -38.47 -2.00 19.70
N PRO A 9 -37.68 -1.61 20.71
CA PRO A 9 -36.46 -2.34 21.04
C PRO A 9 -36.77 -3.78 21.50
N SER A 10 -35.74 -4.63 21.53
CA SER A 10 -35.89 -6.03 21.93
C SER A 10 -34.63 -6.57 22.60
N GLY A 11 -34.78 -7.40 23.63
CA GLY A 11 -33.68 -8.06 24.33
C GLY A 11 -33.95 -8.19 25.83
N ASP A 12 -32.98 -8.70 26.58
CA ASP A 12 -33.06 -8.78 28.05
C ASP A 12 -32.86 -7.39 28.67
N LEU A 13 -33.76 -7.00 29.59
CA LEU A 13 -33.66 -5.73 30.33
C LEU A 13 -32.47 -5.70 31.30
N ASN A 14 -31.94 -6.87 31.66
CA ASN A 14 -30.76 -7.02 32.51
C ASN A 14 -29.46 -7.16 31.71
N ALA A 15 -29.50 -7.02 30.37
CA ALA A 15 -28.33 -7.10 29.53
C ALA A 15 -27.23 -6.11 29.97
N LYS A 16 -25.97 -6.54 29.83
CA LYS A 16 -24.79 -5.68 30.07
C LYS A 16 -24.28 -4.98 28.83
N LEU A 17 -24.67 -5.50 27.67
CA LEU A 17 -24.28 -5.04 26.34
C LEU A 17 -25.53 -4.72 25.53
N ALA A 18 -25.55 -3.55 24.89
CA ALA A 18 -26.55 -3.18 23.91
C ALA A 18 -25.94 -2.91 22.53
N CYS A 19 -26.74 -3.00 21.48
CA CYS A 19 -26.40 -2.51 20.15
C CYS A 19 -27.47 -1.54 19.65
N CYS A 20 -27.04 -0.39 19.11
CA CYS A 20 -27.90 0.65 18.58
C CYS A 20 -27.65 0.83 17.08
N GLY A 21 -28.67 0.59 16.25
CA GLY A 21 -28.66 0.91 14.82
C GLY A 21 -29.17 2.32 14.53
N GLU A 22 -29.23 2.70 13.25
CA GLU A 22 -29.62 4.05 12.83
C GLU A 22 -31.16 4.20 12.71
N GLN A 23 -31.80 3.33 11.91
CA GLN A 23 -33.24 3.32 11.63
C GLN A 23 -33.67 1.90 11.25
N PRO A 24 -34.88 1.42 11.61
CA PRO A 24 -35.36 0.12 11.19
C PRO A 24 -35.55 0.02 9.67
N GLY A 25 -35.24 -1.15 9.11
CA GLY A 25 -35.56 -1.49 7.73
C GLY A 25 -36.95 -2.11 7.54
N TYR A 26 -37.35 -2.26 6.27
CA TYR A 26 -38.63 -2.88 5.88
C TYR A 26 -38.91 -4.24 6.53
N HIS A 27 -37.87 -5.08 6.71
CA HIS A 27 -37.99 -6.39 7.34
C HIS A 27 -38.29 -6.31 8.84
N GLU A 28 -37.76 -5.28 9.54
CA GLU A 28 -37.98 -5.06 10.97
C GLU A 28 -39.42 -4.66 11.25
N VAL A 29 -39.99 -3.77 10.41
CA VAL A 29 -41.40 -3.35 10.46
C VAL A 29 -42.37 -4.51 10.20
N ARG A 30 -42.01 -5.41 9.27
CA ARG A 30 -42.86 -6.55 8.89
C ARG A 30 -42.73 -7.76 9.80
N ALA A 31 -41.73 -7.80 10.67
CA ALA A 31 -41.61 -8.88 11.63
C ALA A 31 -42.83 -8.95 12.56
N ARG A 32 -43.07 -10.14 13.11
CA ARG A 32 -44.19 -10.42 14.01
C ARG A 32 -43.65 -11.14 15.26
N PRO A 33 -43.47 -10.43 16.39
CA PRO A 33 -43.64 -8.98 16.57
C PRO A 33 -42.55 -8.16 15.83
N PRO A 34 -42.81 -6.87 15.49
CA PRO A 34 -41.78 -5.96 14.99
C PRO A 34 -40.61 -5.88 15.98
N ARG A 35 -39.38 -6.01 15.49
CA ARG A 35 -38.18 -5.98 16.33
C ARG A 35 -36.92 -5.63 15.52
N PRO A 36 -35.87 -5.07 16.14
CA PRO A 36 -34.70 -4.58 15.42
C PRO A 36 -33.79 -5.70 14.90
N PHE A 37 -32.97 -5.38 13.89
CA PHE A 37 -31.93 -6.26 13.36
C PHE A 37 -32.44 -7.67 12.94
N VAL A 38 -33.53 -7.75 12.18
CA VAL A 38 -34.03 -9.02 11.61
C VAL A 38 -33.92 -9.12 10.08
N GLY A 39 -33.59 -8.01 9.42
CA GLY A 39 -33.32 -7.99 7.97
C GLY A 39 -31.90 -8.46 7.62
N PRO A 40 -31.46 -8.24 6.36
CA PRO A 40 -30.12 -8.61 5.90
C PRO A 40 -28.97 -8.06 6.78
N ALA A 41 -29.08 -6.82 7.26
CA ALA A 41 -28.10 -6.25 8.18
C ALA A 41 -28.11 -6.94 9.56
N GLY A 42 -29.28 -7.41 9.99
CA GLY A 42 -29.44 -8.22 11.20
C GLY A 42 -28.78 -9.60 11.07
N GLN A 43 -28.95 -10.27 9.93
CA GLN A 43 -28.25 -11.52 9.64
C GLN A 43 -26.73 -11.31 9.61
N GLY A 44 -26.26 -10.22 9.00
CA GLY A 44 -24.84 -9.83 9.05
C GLY A 44 -24.35 -9.61 10.48
N LEU A 45 -25.15 -8.98 11.35
CA LEU A 45 -24.84 -8.86 12.77
C LEU A 45 -24.76 -10.24 13.44
N ASP A 46 -25.72 -11.13 13.19
CA ASP A 46 -25.74 -12.48 13.76
C ASP A 46 -24.51 -13.31 13.36
N GLU A 47 -24.05 -13.18 12.12
CA GLU A 47 -22.79 -13.77 11.66
C GLU A 47 -21.60 -13.25 12.49
N CYS A 48 -21.54 -11.93 12.73
CA CYS A 48 -20.46 -11.33 13.53
C CYS A 48 -20.52 -11.80 14.99
N LEU A 49 -21.71 -11.75 15.60
CA LEU A 49 -21.95 -12.20 16.98
C LEU A 49 -21.55 -13.67 17.19
N THR A 50 -21.86 -14.52 16.21
CA THR A 50 -21.47 -15.93 16.22
C THR A 50 -19.95 -16.08 16.19
N MET A 51 -19.27 -15.34 15.31
CA MET A 51 -17.80 -15.36 15.21
C MET A 51 -17.11 -14.93 16.51
N VAL A 52 -17.67 -13.96 17.22
CA VAL A 52 -17.11 -13.44 18.49
C VAL A 52 -17.68 -14.11 19.75
N LYS A 53 -18.51 -15.15 19.57
CA LYS A 53 -19.14 -15.92 20.65
C LYS A 53 -19.90 -15.02 21.64
N ILE A 54 -20.76 -14.14 21.11
CA ILE A 54 -21.71 -13.37 21.92
C ILE A 54 -23.12 -13.89 21.61
N PRO A 55 -23.82 -14.52 22.57
CA PRO A 55 -25.18 -14.97 22.37
C PRO A 55 -26.11 -13.78 22.14
N ARG A 56 -26.85 -13.76 21.03
CA ARG A 56 -27.78 -12.65 20.71
C ARG A 56 -28.78 -12.37 21.84
N ARG A 57 -29.21 -13.40 22.57
CA ARG A 57 -30.16 -13.28 23.70
C ARG A 57 -29.62 -12.45 24.87
N GLU A 58 -28.31 -12.30 24.99
CA GLU A 58 -27.64 -11.53 26.05
C GLU A 58 -27.45 -10.05 25.67
N ILE A 59 -27.88 -9.67 24.46
CA ILE A 59 -27.76 -8.32 23.94
C ILE A 59 -29.12 -7.66 23.90
N TYR A 60 -29.14 -6.39 24.31
CA TYR A 60 -30.28 -5.52 24.11
C TYR A 60 -30.15 -4.75 22.77
N LEU A 61 -31.16 -4.82 21.91
CA LEU A 61 -31.13 -4.27 20.54
C LEU A 61 -32.12 -3.13 20.38
N THR A 62 -31.67 -2.00 19.85
CA THR A 62 -32.48 -0.80 19.62
C THR A 62 -31.99 -0.03 18.39
N ASN A 63 -32.71 1.03 18.01
CA ASN A 63 -32.34 1.98 16.96
C ASN A 63 -32.47 3.40 17.49
N VAL A 64 -31.73 4.36 16.91
CA VAL A 64 -31.92 5.79 17.20
C VAL A 64 -33.33 6.22 16.79
N ILE A 65 -33.63 6.09 15.50
CA ILE A 65 -34.97 6.33 14.96
C ILE A 65 -35.73 5.02 15.02
N LYS A 66 -36.96 5.03 15.53
CA LYS A 66 -37.73 3.80 15.79
C LYS A 66 -38.84 3.52 14.79
N ASP A 67 -39.04 4.38 13.80
CA ASP A 67 -40.01 4.19 12.73
C ASP A 67 -39.34 4.13 11.34
N LEU A 68 -40.16 3.84 10.33
CA LEU A 68 -39.85 3.98 8.91
C LEU A 68 -40.90 4.87 8.22
N ASP A 69 -41.46 5.85 8.93
CA ASP A 69 -42.51 6.74 8.42
C ASP A 69 -41.92 7.80 7.47
N ALA A 70 -40.67 8.23 7.72
CA ALA A 70 -39.89 9.09 6.84
C ALA A 70 -38.46 8.58 6.61
N PRO A 71 -37.75 9.02 5.54
CA PRO A 71 -36.34 8.69 5.34
C PRO A 71 -35.47 9.23 6.48
N LEU A 72 -34.39 8.52 6.85
CA LEU A 72 -33.44 8.93 7.90
C LEU A 72 -33.02 10.41 7.87
N ALA A 73 -32.77 10.95 6.67
CA ALA A 73 -32.35 12.34 6.47
C ALA A 73 -33.41 13.38 6.87
N HIS A 74 -34.68 12.98 7.02
CA HIS A 74 -35.73 13.83 7.58
C HIS A 74 -35.48 14.10 9.06
N TYR A 75 -35.17 13.05 9.83
CA TYR A 75 -34.91 13.14 11.27
C TYR A 75 -33.52 13.67 11.57
N ILE A 76 -32.50 13.10 10.91
CA ILE A 76 -31.10 13.42 11.13
C ILE A 76 -30.40 13.47 9.77
N ASN A 77 -30.11 14.68 9.31
CA ASN A 77 -29.37 14.90 8.08
C ASN A 77 -27.88 15.06 8.41
N LEU A 78 -27.03 14.26 7.77
CA LEU A 78 -25.57 14.35 7.85
C LEU A 78 -25.02 14.51 6.42
N ASP A 79 -24.42 15.65 6.13
CA ASP A 79 -23.85 15.91 4.81
C ASP A 79 -22.48 15.24 4.63
N THR A 80 -21.97 15.26 3.40
CA THR A 80 -20.68 14.66 3.04
C THR A 80 -19.47 15.39 3.66
N ARG A 81 -19.67 16.61 4.18
CA ARG A 81 -18.66 17.41 4.86
C ARG A 81 -18.68 17.21 6.38
N GLY A 82 -19.58 16.37 6.89
CA GLY A 82 -19.72 16.08 8.31
C GLY A 82 -20.53 17.13 9.08
N LYS A 83 -21.20 18.07 8.39
CA LYS A 83 -22.20 18.94 9.03
C LYS A 83 -23.50 18.18 9.21
N TRP A 84 -24.16 18.41 10.32
CA TRP A 84 -25.40 17.71 10.63
C TRP A 84 -26.46 18.64 11.19
N THR A 85 -27.71 18.24 11.03
CA THR A 85 -28.90 18.87 11.62
C THR A 85 -29.84 17.77 12.11
N VAL A 86 -30.48 18.00 13.26
CA VAL A 86 -31.50 17.09 13.82
C VAL A 86 -32.82 17.83 13.85
N SER A 87 -33.89 17.21 13.35
CA SER A 87 -35.25 17.77 13.39
C SER A 87 -35.84 17.70 14.81
N ALA A 88 -37.00 18.33 15.03
CA ALA A 88 -37.70 18.22 16.31
C ALA A 88 -38.08 16.75 16.62
N GLU A 89 -38.61 16.04 15.63
CA GLU A 89 -38.95 14.62 15.71
C GLU A 89 -37.71 13.74 15.94
N GLY A 90 -36.58 14.07 15.30
CA GLY A 90 -35.30 13.39 15.56
C GLY A 90 -34.83 13.57 17.00
N LEU A 91 -35.01 14.76 17.59
CA LEU A 91 -34.69 15.03 18.99
C LEU A 91 -35.60 14.26 19.95
N GLU A 92 -36.88 14.09 19.61
CA GLU A 92 -37.82 13.26 20.39
C GLU A 92 -37.34 11.81 20.44
N TYR A 93 -36.92 11.23 19.32
CA TYR A 93 -36.37 9.87 19.27
C TYR A 93 -35.06 9.73 20.05
N ILE A 94 -34.14 10.71 19.96
CA ILE A 94 -32.91 10.72 20.78
C ILE A 94 -33.25 10.79 22.28
N SER A 95 -34.25 11.60 22.66
CA SER A 95 -34.74 11.70 24.04
C SER A 95 -35.36 10.39 24.52
N GLU A 96 -36.15 9.73 23.67
CA GLU A 96 -36.72 8.41 23.92
C GLU A 96 -35.62 7.36 24.15
N LEU A 97 -34.63 7.29 23.26
CA LEU A 97 -33.46 6.41 23.40
C LEU A 97 -32.73 6.67 24.72
N GLY A 98 -32.55 7.93 25.12
CA GLY A 98 -31.90 8.26 26.38
C GLY A 98 -32.69 7.77 27.61
N LYS A 99 -34.02 7.90 27.60
CA LYS A 99 -34.90 7.38 28.68
C LYS A 99 -34.85 5.86 28.73
N GLU A 100 -34.91 5.21 27.58
CA GLU A 100 -34.78 3.76 27.44
C GLU A 100 -33.46 3.26 28.03
N LEU A 101 -32.32 3.80 27.60
CA LEU A 101 -31.01 3.33 28.05
C LEU A 101 -30.77 3.56 29.54
N ARG A 102 -31.31 4.65 30.13
CA ARG A 102 -31.26 4.89 31.59
C ARG A 102 -32.05 3.87 32.40
N SER A 103 -33.06 3.23 31.81
CA SER A 103 -33.85 2.21 32.51
C SER A 103 -33.16 0.85 32.58
N LEU A 104 -32.06 0.67 31.85
CA LEU A 104 -31.30 -0.57 31.74
C LEU A 104 -30.04 -0.55 32.61
N ASN A 105 -29.57 -1.73 33.03
CA ASN A 105 -28.33 -1.86 33.80
C ASN A 105 -27.12 -2.17 32.89
N LEU A 106 -27.00 -1.39 31.81
CA LEU A 106 -25.96 -1.53 30.79
C LEU A 106 -24.60 -1.08 31.32
N ASN A 107 -23.56 -1.77 30.88
CA ASN A 107 -22.16 -1.36 31.06
C ASN A 107 -21.64 -0.68 29.78
N VAL A 108 -22.10 -1.13 28.61
CA VAL A 108 -21.63 -0.65 27.30
C VAL A 108 -22.70 -0.80 26.21
N ILE A 109 -22.66 0.10 25.23
CA ILE A 109 -23.46 0.06 24.01
C ILE A 109 -22.59 0.17 22.77
N VAL A 110 -22.89 -0.63 21.75
CA VAL A 110 -22.27 -0.56 20.43
C VAL A 110 -23.06 0.40 19.55
N ALA A 111 -22.41 1.44 19.06
CA ALA A 111 -23.02 2.43 18.18
C ALA A 111 -22.74 2.08 16.71
N PHE A 112 -23.73 1.53 15.99
CA PHE A 112 -23.57 1.14 14.61
C PHE A 112 -23.86 2.29 13.65
N GLY A 113 -22.82 2.78 12.97
CA GLY A 113 -22.95 3.84 11.97
C GLY A 113 -22.80 5.27 12.52
N ASN A 114 -22.91 6.26 11.63
CA ASN A 114 -22.67 7.66 12.00
C ASN A 114 -23.82 8.23 12.82
N ILE A 115 -25.06 7.83 12.53
CA ILE A 115 -26.22 8.40 13.21
C ILE A 115 -26.28 7.92 14.68
N SER A 116 -26.01 6.64 14.91
CA SER A 116 -25.91 6.09 16.27
C SER A 116 -24.77 6.75 17.07
N LEU A 117 -23.60 6.94 16.45
CA LEU A 117 -22.48 7.65 17.06
C LEU A 117 -22.83 9.11 17.40
N LEU A 118 -23.54 9.81 16.50
CA LEU A 118 -23.98 11.18 16.71
C LEU A 118 -24.95 11.27 17.89
N ALA A 119 -25.97 10.41 17.92
CA ALA A 119 -26.98 10.41 18.98
C ALA A 119 -26.39 10.08 20.36
N LEU A 120 -25.47 9.12 20.42
CA LEU A 120 -24.93 8.63 21.70
C LEU A 120 -23.75 9.46 22.23
N CYS A 121 -22.96 10.07 21.34
CA CYS A 121 -21.69 10.73 21.71
C CYS A 121 -21.52 12.15 21.17
N ASN A 122 -22.49 12.69 20.40
CA ASN A 122 -22.37 13.96 19.70
C ASN A 122 -21.12 14.04 18.79
N ARG A 123 -20.79 12.94 18.10
CA ARG A 123 -19.62 12.80 17.22
C ARG A 123 -20.00 12.27 15.84
N VAL A 124 -19.18 12.59 14.83
CA VAL A 124 -19.36 12.10 13.45
C VAL A 124 -18.04 11.57 12.88
N GLY A 125 -18.12 10.72 11.86
CA GLY A 125 -16.97 10.11 11.20
C GLY A 125 -16.63 8.75 11.78
N ILE A 126 -17.52 7.79 11.59
CA ILE A 126 -17.41 6.42 12.13
C ILE A 126 -16.07 5.74 11.80
N THR A 127 -15.50 6.01 10.63
CA THR A 127 -14.17 5.52 10.23
C THR A 127 -13.05 5.94 11.19
N LYS A 128 -13.19 7.09 11.86
CA LYS A 128 -12.22 7.62 12.83
C LYS A 128 -12.43 7.03 14.23
N TRP A 129 -13.70 6.93 14.63
CA TRP A 129 -14.07 6.63 16.02
C TRP A 129 -14.27 5.15 16.30
N ARG A 130 -14.37 4.30 15.27
CA ARG A 130 -14.58 2.87 15.48
C ARG A 130 -13.50 2.26 16.38
N GLY A 131 -13.91 1.35 17.26
CA GLY A 131 -13.02 0.70 18.22
C GLY A 131 -12.55 1.58 19.38
N SER A 132 -12.93 2.87 19.44
CA SER A 132 -12.68 3.70 20.64
C SER A 132 -13.66 3.33 21.77
N VAL A 133 -13.22 3.46 23.03
CA VAL A 133 -14.12 3.39 24.20
C VAL A 133 -14.44 4.83 24.65
N LEU A 134 -15.64 5.27 24.32
CA LEU A 134 -16.14 6.62 24.59
C LEU A 134 -17.12 6.62 25.76
N GLU A 135 -17.34 7.78 26.36
CA GLU A 135 -18.46 8.00 27.27
C GLU A 135 -19.63 8.58 26.47
N SER A 136 -20.85 8.13 26.77
CA SER A 136 -22.07 8.66 26.15
C SER A 136 -22.36 10.07 26.66
N THR A 137 -22.70 10.97 25.74
CA THR A 137 -23.24 12.30 26.06
C THR A 137 -24.75 12.24 26.40
N LEU A 138 -25.42 11.12 26.12
CA LEU A 138 -26.85 10.92 26.35
C LEU A 138 -27.13 10.27 27.71
N VAL A 139 -26.24 9.38 28.16
CA VAL A 139 -26.31 8.70 29.46
C VAL A 139 -24.93 8.73 30.12
N SER A 140 -24.77 9.55 31.16
CA SER A 140 -23.49 9.66 31.88
C SER A 140 -23.04 8.31 32.44
N GLY A 141 -21.74 8.02 32.34
CA GLY A 141 -21.15 6.75 32.76
C GLY A 141 -21.38 5.56 31.82
N LEU A 142 -22.25 5.68 30.80
CA LEU A 142 -22.44 4.60 29.82
C LEU A 142 -21.32 4.61 28.79
N LYS A 143 -20.66 3.47 28.62
CA LYS A 143 -19.60 3.29 27.62
C LYS A 143 -20.19 3.11 26.24
N VAL A 144 -19.58 3.70 25.23
CA VAL A 144 -19.96 3.56 23.83
C VAL A 144 -18.77 3.05 23.03
N VAL A 145 -18.97 1.94 22.31
CA VAL A 145 -18.01 1.42 21.34
C VAL A 145 -18.56 1.65 19.93
N PRO A 146 -18.05 2.62 19.17
CA PRO A 146 -18.50 2.84 17.81
C PRO A 146 -18.03 1.70 16.90
N ALA A 147 -18.90 1.30 15.95
CA ALA A 147 -18.59 0.25 14.98
C ALA A 147 -19.23 0.56 13.62
N PHE A 148 -18.68 0.00 12.54
CA PHE A 148 -19.35 0.07 11.24
C PHE A 148 -20.70 -0.64 11.28
N HIS A 149 -21.69 -0.09 10.60
CA HIS A 149 -22.98 -0.77 10.48
C HIS A 149 -22.83 -2.06 9.66
N PRO A 150 -23.43 -3.20 10.06
CA PRO A 150 -23.37 -4.47 9.30
C PRO A 150 -23.83 -4.34 7.84
N ALA A 151 -24.73 -3.39 7.57
CA ALA A 151 -25.16 -3.02 6.22
C ALA A 151 -24.01 -2.67 5.24
N THR A 152 -22.82 -2.31 5.74
CA THR A 152 -21.67 -1.95 4.91
C THR A 152 -21.06 -3.11 4.13
N PHE A 153 -21.15 -4.34 4.63
CA PHE A 153 -20.53 -5.51 3.97
C PHE A 153 -21.52 -6.39 3.22
N ILE A 154 -22.82 -6.08 3.24
CA ILE A 154 -23.87 -6.79 2.50
C ILE A 154 -24.27 -6.02 1.23
N PRO A 155 -25.07 -6.62 0.32
CA PRO A 155 -25.62 -5.88 -0.82
C PRO A 155 -26.36 -4.60 -0.39
N PRO A 156 -26.22 -3.49 -1.13
CA PRO A 156 -25.43 -3.30 -2.35
C PRO A 156 -24.00 -2.76 -2.10
N LYS A 157 -23.55 -2.64 -0.84
CA LYS A 157 -22.27 -2.00 -0.47
C LYS A 157 -21.07 -2.92 -0.63
N TYR A 158 -21.20 -4.22 -0.31
CA TYR A 158 -20.18 -5.26 -0.53
C TYR A 158 -18.78 -4.97 0.05
N ASN A 159 -18.66 -4.11 1.07
CA ASN A 159 -17.38 -3.83 1.72
C ASN A 159 -17.06 -4.89 2.78
N TYR A 160 -16.73 -6.10 2.33
CA TYR A 160 -16.50 -7.27 3.20
C TYR A 160 -15.37 -7.10 4.21
N LEU A 161 -14.42 -6.19 3.96
CA LEU A 161 -13.35 -5.85 4.91
C LEU A 161 -13.88 -5.21 6.21
N ASN A 162 -15.09 -4.65 6.20
CA ASN A 162 -15.70 -4.11 7.43
C ASN A 162 -16.19 -5.20 8.39
N LYS A 163 -16.46 -6.42 7.93
CA LYS A 163 -16.93 -7.52 8.78
C LYS A 163 -15.93 -7.88 9.89
N PRO A 164 -14.64 -8.15 9.61
CA PRO A 164 -13.66 -8.42 10.68
C PRO A 164 -13.46 -7.23 11.62
N LEU A 165 -13.54 -6.00 11.12
CA LEU A 165 -13.46 -4.79 11.96
C LEU A 165 -14.64 -4.70 12.95
N ILE A 166 -15.85 -5.02 12.50
CA ILE A 166 -17.02 -5.10 13.37
C ILE A 166 -16.84 -6.20 14.42
N CYS A 167 -16.27 -7.35 14.06
CA CYS A 167 -15.97 -8.41 15.02
C CYS A 167 -14.96 -7.95 16.09
N GLU A 168 -13.92 -7.23 15.70
CA GLU A 168 -12.96 -6.63 16.63
C GLU A 168 -13.64 -5.64 17.60
N ASP A 169 -14.48 -4.75 17.07
CA ASP A 169 -15.22 -3.76 17.87
C ASP A 169 -16.19 -4.47 18.85
N LEU A 170 -16.84 -5.57 18.42
CA LEU A 170 -17.70 -6.39 19.26
C LEU A 170 -16.94 -7.16 20.34
N LEU A 171 -15.74 -7.67 20.06
CA LEU A 171 -14.88 -8.30 21.07
C LEU A 171 -14.49 -7.29 22.14
N LYS A 172 -14.16 -6.06 21.74
CA LYS A 172 -13.89 -4.97 22.68
C LYS A 172 -15.13 -4.62 23.51
N ALA A 173 -16.30 -4.51 22.88
CA ALA A 173 -17.55 -4.27 23.60
C ALA A 173 -17.89 -5.41 24.57
N LYS A 174 -17.60 -6.68 24.21
CA LYS A 174 -17.78 -7.82 25.11
C LYS A 174 -16.93 -7.70 26.36
N TYR A 175 -15.65 -7.35 26.21
CA TYR A 175 -14.75 -7.10 27.34
C TYR A 175 -15.22 -5.93 28.21
N GLU A 176 -15.58 -4.80 27.57
CA GLU A 176 -16.09 -3.63 28.28
C GLU A 176 -17.42 -3.89 28.99
N ALA A 177 -18.20 -4.88 28.57
CA ALA A 177 -19.45 -5.25 29.23
C ALA A 177 -19.24 -5.90 30.61
N GLU A 178 -18.02 -6.31 30.97
CA GLU A 178 -17.75 -6.99 32.25
C GLU A 178 -17.70 -6.03 33.45
N PHE A 179 -17.49 -4.74 33.22
CA PHE A 179 -17.32 -3.73 34.29
C PHE A 179 -17.95 -2.38 33.90
N LYS A 180 -18.32 -1.56 34.90
CA LYS A 180 -18.99 -0.27 34.66
C LYS A 180 -18.03 0.86 34.33
N GLU A 181 -16.85 0.85 34.94
CA GLU A 181 -15.92 1.97 34.84
C GLU A 181 -15.31 2.07 33.43
N ILE A 182 -14.95 3.29 33.02
CA ILE A 182 -14.04 3.49 31.90
C ILE A 182 -12.63 3.36 32.44
N ARG A 183 -11.90 2.32 32.02
CA ARG A 183 -10.53 2.06 32.45
C ARG A 183 -9.59 2.61 31.39
N ARG A 184 -8.72 3.55 31.78
CA ARG A 184 -7.63 4.06 30.93
C ARG A 184 -6.34 4.12 31.72
N ILE A 185 -5.24 3.81 31.06
CA ILE A 185 -3.89 4.04 31.54
C ILE A 185 -3.68 5.57 31.61
N PRO A 186 -3.41 6.13 32.80
CA PRO A 186 -3.04 7.54 32.94
C PRO A 186 -1.76 7.82 32.17
N ARG A 187 -1.71 8.95 31.48
CA ARG A 187 -0.56 9.35 30.67
C ARG A 187 -0.13 10.75 31.03
N GLU A 188 1.16 10.90 31.30
CA GLU A 188 1.81 12.16 31.62
C GLU A 188 2.70 12.53 30.43
N ILE A 189 2.31 13.60 29.75
CA ILE A 189 3.09 14.18 28.66
C ILE A 189 3.62 15.50 29.16
N LEU A 190 4.94 15.57 29.36
CA LEU A 190 5.59 16.83 29.69
C LEU A 190 5.60 17.71 28.44
N ILE A 191 4.70 18.69 28.43
CA ILE A 191 4.65 19.79 27.46
C ILE A 191 5.22 21.05 28.11
N LYS A 192 5.85 21.91 27.31
CA LYS A 192 6.59 23.10 27.79
C LYS A 192 7.72 22.80 28.79
N PRO A 193 8.61 21.84 28.50
CA PRO A 193 9.71 21.54 29.40
C PRO A 193 10.68 22.71 29.50
N ALA A 194 11.24 22.97 30.69
CA ALA A 194 12.44 23.80 30.77
C ALA A 194 13.63 23.05 30.16
N TYR A 195 14.66 23.78 29.70
CA TYR A 195 15.86 23.18 29.12
C TYR A 195 16.47 22.09 30.03
N ARG A 196 16.50 22.32 31.34
CA ARG A 196 16.98 21.34 32.32
C ARG A 196 16.18 20.04 32.28
N ASP A 197 14.86 20.11 32.20
CA ASP A 197 13.97 18.94 32.15
C ASP A 197 14.22 18.13 30.88
N VAL A 198 14.45 18.82 29.75
CA VAL A 198 14.79 18.17 28.48
C VAL A 198 16.09 17.37 28.59
N ILE A 199 17.15 17.99 29.11
CA ILE A 199 18.46 17.33 29.22
C ILE A 199 18.43 16.16 30.22
N GLU A 200 17.76 16.32 31.36
CA GLU A 200 17.58 15.23 32.33
C GLU A 200 16.79 14.07 31.71
N THR A 201 15.73 14.36 30.95
CA THR A 201 14.93 13.36 30.23
C THR A 201 15.75 12.65 29.16
N LEU A 202 16.52 13.37 28.34
CA LEU A 202 17.38 12.76 27.31
C LEU A 202 18.42 11.81 27.92
N ARG A 203 19.05 12.20 29.04
CA ARG A 203 19.98 11.33 29.77
C ARG A 203 19.29 10.08 30.32
N ASN A 204 18.07 10.24 30.85
CA ASN A 204 17.29 9.11 31.34
C ASN A 204 16.88 8.16 30.21
N CYS A 205 16.37 8.68 29.09
CA CYS A 205 16.04 7.91 27.88
C CYS A 205 17.27 7.16 27.36
N TYR A 206 18.43 7.80 27.29
CA TYR A 206 19.67 7.12 26.90
C TYR A 206 19.98 5.95 27.86
N ARG A 207 19.96 6.20 29.18
CA ARG A 207 20.20 5.16 30.19
C ARG A 207 19.20 3.99 30.08
N LEU A 208 17.90 4.28 29.99
CA LEU A 208 16.84 3.28 29.83
C LEU A 208 17.03 2.49 28.53
N GLY A 209 17.37 3.18 27.44
CA GLY A 209 17.71 2.58 26.16
C GLY A 209 18.83 1.55 26.27
N LYS A 210 19.92 1.89 26.98
CA LYS A 210 21.04 0.96 27.24
C LYS A 210 20.65 -0.23 28.12
N LEU A 211 19.57 -0.11 28.90
CA LEU A 211 18.99 -1.21 29.68
C LEU A 211 18.00 -2.05 28.86
N GLY A 212 17.82 -1.77 27.57
CA GLY A 212 16.96 -2.52 26.66
C GLY A 212 15.53 -1.96 26.53
N GLN A 213 15.21 -0.83 27.17
CA GLN A 213 13.93 -0.15 26.97
C GLN A 213 13.86 0.41 25.54
N ILE A 214 12.71 0.26 24.88
CA ILE A 214 12.48 0.89 23.57
C ILE A 214 12.22 2.38 23.78
N ILE A 215 13.00 3.22 23.09
CA ILE A 215 12.80 4.67 23.08
C ILE A 215 12.06 5.08 21.80
N THR A 216 10.92 5.73 21.95
CA THR A 216 10.07 6.09 20.81
C THR A 216 10.28 7.54 20.43
N ILE A 217 10.23 7.83 19.13
CA ILE A 217 10.48 9.16 18.59
C ILE A 217 9.44 9.47 17.52
N ASP A 218 8.95 10.69 17.54
CA ASP A 218 8.06 11.27 16.53
C ASP A 218 8.44 12.73 16.30
N ILE A 219 8.48 13.17 15.05
CA ILE A 219 8.78 14.58 14.71
C ILE A 219 7.58 15.26 14.07
N GLU A 220 7.43 16.55 14.38
CA GLU A 220 6.55 17.41 13.63
C GLU A 220 7.34 18.40 12.78
N VAL A 221 6.93 18.56 11.53
CA VAL A 221 7.66 19.33 10.52
C VAL A 221 6.77 20.44 9.97
N ILE A 222 7.28 21.66 9.98
CA ILE A 222 6.61 22.84 9.42
C ILE A 222 7.61 23.61 8.58
N ASN A 223 7.20 23.97 7.35
CA ASN A 223 8.02 24.73 6.41
C ASN A 223 9.42 24.13 6.14
N GLY A 224 9.55 22.80 6.24
CA GLY A 224 10.82 22.10 6.00
C GLY A 224 11.83 22.18 7.15
N GLU A 225 11.36 22.52 8.36
CA GLU A 225 12.10 22.48 9.63
C GLU A 225 11.34 21.65 10.67
N VAL A 226 12.08 21.05 11.62
CA VAL A 226 11.47 20.43 12.79
C VAL A 226 10.90 21.52 13.71
N ASP A 227 9.63 21.36 14.06
CA ASP A 227 8.91 22.27 14.95
C ASP A 227 8.91 21.76 16.40
N CYS A 228 8.74 20.44 16.58
CA CYS A 228 8.91 19.77 17.87
C CYS A 228 9.28 18.28 17.68
N ILE A 229 9.86 17.69 18.71
CA ILE A 229 10.21 16.26 18.77
C ILE A 229 9.60 15.64 20.02
N GLY A 230 8.86 14.56 19.83
CA GLY A 230 8.26 13.77 20.90
C GLY A 230 9.16 12.58 21.24
N LEU A 231 9.37 12.33 22.53
CA LEU A 231 10.06 11.13 23.01
C LEU A 231 9.19 10.39 24.02
N GLY A 232 8.99 9.09 23.82
CA GLY A 232 8.34 8.20 24.77
C GLY A 232 9.28 7.10 25.23
N TRP A 233 9.14 6.66 26.48
CA TRP A 233 9.92 5.54 27.02
C TRP A 233 9.05 4.54 27.79
N SER A 234 7.79 4.87 28.04
CA SER A 234 6.80 3.96 28.64
C SER A 234 5.40 4.23 28.09
N PRO A 235 4.42 3.33 28.30
CA PRO A 235 3.02 3.59 27.94
C PRO A 235 2.36 4.75 28.70
N THR A 236 3.02 5.27 29.74
CA THR A 236 2.51 6.28 30.65
C THR A 236 3.25 7.60 30.57
N GLU A 237 4.48 7.65 30.04
CA GLU A 237 5.31 8.84 30.07
C GLU A 237 5.89 9.19 28.70
N ALA A 238 5.80 10.47 28.36
CA ALA A 238 6.46 11.06 27.21
C ALA A 238 6.81 12.54 27.48
N ILE A 239 7.69 13.09 26.65
CA ILE A 239 8.00 14.52 26.57
C ILE A 239 7.77 15.01 25.14
N CYS A 240 7.24 16.22 24.98
CA CYS A 240 7.34 16.96 23.74
C CYS A 240 8.39 18.07 23.92
N ILE A 241 9.40 18.07 23.06
CA ILE A 241 10.48 19.05 23.04
C ILE A 241 10.17 20.06 21.92
N PRO A 242 9.66 21.26 22.25
CA PRO A 242 9.36 22.28 21.26
C PRO A 242 10.62 23.05 20.83
N PHE A 243 10.72 23.40 19.55
CA PHE A 243 11.76 24.31 19.04
C PHE A 243 11.20 25.68 18.70
N ARG A 244 9.88 25.78 18.46
CA ARG A 244 9.21 27.03 18.11
C ARG A 244 7.94 27.23 18.91
N PHE A 245 7.56 28.49 19.07
CA PHE A 245 6.26 28.91 19.57
C PHE A 245 5.89 30.28 18.98
N SER A 246 4.75 30.85 19.37
CA SER A 246 4.27 32.14 18.84
C SER A 246 5.24 33.31 19.06
N GLY A 247 6.13 33.22 20.05
CA GLY A 247 7.11 34.25 20.38
C GLY A 247 8.45 34.13 19.65
N GLY A 248 8.64 33.12 18.79
CA GLY A 248 9.92 32.83 18.13
C GLY A 248 10.46 31.45 18.51
N ASP A 249 11.76 31.38 18.76
CA ASP A 249 12.47 30.15 19.10
C ASP A 249 12.26 29.83 20.59
N TYR A 250 11.98 28.55 20.90
CA TYR A 250 11.65 28.12 22.26
C TYR A 250 12.91 28.04 23.15
N PHE A 251 14.03 27.62 22.57
CA PHE A 251 15.33 27.52 23.22
C PHE A 251 16.34 28.49 22.59
N THR A 252 17.39 28.83 23.32
CA THR A 252 18.54 29.50 22.71
C THR A 252 19.28 28.55 21.77
N VAL A 253 20.05 29.09 20.83
CA VAL A 253 20.83 28.29 19.85
C VAL A 253 21.75 27.27 20.53
N GLU A 254 22.40 27.64 21.63
CA GLU A 254 23.30 26.74 22.38
C GLU A 254 22.51 25.60 23.05
N GLU A 255 21.35 25.90 23.63
CA GLU A 255 20.47 24.91 24.24
C GLU A 255 19.92 23.94 23.19
N GLU A 256 19.43 24.46 22.06
CA GLU A 256 18.94 23.65 20.94
C GLU A 256 20.03 22.71 20.39
N LEU A 257 21.26 23.21 20.20
CA LEU A 257 22.38 22.38 19.78
C LEU A 257 22.63 21.21 20.74
N GLN A 258 22.58 21.46 22.05
CA GLN A 258 22.80 20.42 23.05
C GLN A 258 21.65 19.41 23.09
N ILE A 259 20.40 19.87 22.93
CA ILE A 259 19.22 19.03 22.81
C ILE A 259 19.35 18.11 21.58
N MET A 260 19.65 18.67 20.41
CA MET A 260 19.81 17.91 19.17
C MET A 260 20.97 16.90 19.25
N ARG A 261 22.07 17.25 19.92
CA ARG A 261 23.15 16.30 20.22
C ARG A 261 22.69 15.16 21.13
N GLY A 262 21.89 15.44 22.15
CA GLY A 262 21.31 14.42 23.01
C GLY A 262 20.39 13.45 22.24
N ILE A 263 19.54 13.99 21.36
CA ILE A 263 18.70 13.20 20.45
C ILE A 263 19.57 12.34 19.53
N ALA A 264 20.63 12.91 18.95
CA ALA A 264 21.58 12.18 18.12
C ALA A 264 22.29 11.05 18.89
N TYR A 265 22.68 11.26 20.15
CA TYR A 265 23.27 10.18 20.96
C TYR A 265 22.32 9.00 21.14
N ILE A 266 21.01 9.25 21.32
CA ILE A 266 20.02 8.18 21.41
C ILE A 266 19.85 7.50 20.04
N LEU A 267 19.59 8.26 18.99
CA LEU A 267 19.28 7.74 17.66
C LEU A 267 20.44 6.96 17.02
N GLN A 268 21.68 7.41 17.24
CA GLN A 268 22.87 6.86 16.61
C GLN A 268 23.55 5.74 17.41
N ASP A 269 23.13 5.45 18.65
CA ASP A 269 23.72 4.35 19.45
C ASP A 269 23.18 2.98 18.96
N GLU A 270 24.05 2.01 18.68
CA GLU A 270 23.64 0.71 18.14
C GLU A 270 22.90 -0.18 19.14
N ASP A 271 23.12 0.01 20.44
CA ASP A 271 22.54 -0.84 21.49
C ASP A 271 21.15 -0.36 21.92
N ILE A 272 20.77 0.87 21.57
CA ILE A 272 19.45 1.41 21.90
C ILE A 272 18.46 1.00 20.81
N GLN A 273 17.35 0.40 21.23
CA GLN A 273 16.22 0.10 20.36
C GLN A 273 15.30 1.31 20.25
N LYS A 274 14.86 1.64 19.04
CA LYS A 274 13.96 2.77 18.79
C LYS A 274 12.67 2.34 18.13
N ALA A 275 11.59 3.08 18.34
CA ALA A 275 10.38 2.91 17.56
C ALA A 275 9.73 4.22 17.14
N GLY A 276 8.94 4.17 16.07
CA GLY A 276 8.10 5.28 15.65
C GLY A 276 6.91 4.81 14.83
N ALA A 277 6.00 5.74 14.55
CA ALA A 277 4.93 5.54 13.60
C ALA A 277 5.39 5.97 12.21
N ASN A 278 5.27 5.11 11.19
CA ASN A 278 5.83 5.42 9.87
C ASN A 278 7.31 5.86 9.92
N PHE A 279 8.09 5.22 10.81
CA PHE A 279 9.36 5.75 11.32
C PHE A 279 10.43 6.07 10.26
N ILE A 280 10.29 5.54 9.04
CA ILE A 280 11.15 5.90 7.91
C ILE A 280 11.04 7.39 7.55
N PHE A 281 9.89 8.01 7.79
CA PHE A 281 9.69 9.45 7.59
C PHE A 281 10.58 10.26 8.53
N ASP A 282 10.46 10.03 9.84
CA ASP A 282 11.17 10.79 10.87
C ASP A 282 12.68 10.64 10.70
N THR A 283 13.10 9.39 10.50
CA THR A 283 14.51 9.06 10.32
C THR A 283 15.08 9.61 9.01
N GLN A 284 14.31 9.63 7.92
CA GLN A 284 14.74 10.26 6.68
C GLN A 284 14.89 11.77 6.85
N PHE A 285 13.91 12.43 7.47
CA PHE A 285 13.98 13.87 7.71
C PHE A 285 15.22 14.23 8.54
N LEU A 286 15.39 13.55 9.69
CA LEU A 286 16.48 13.82 10.62
C LEU A 286 17.85 13.55 10.00
N PHE A 287 17.98 12.51 9.18
CA PHE A 287 19.22 12.24 8.46
C PHE A 287 19.48 13.29 7.39
N HIS A 288 18.53 13.54 6.48
CA HIS A 288 18.70 14.48 5.38
C HIS A 288 19.01 15.90 5.85
N LYS A 289 18.24 16.38 6.84
CA LYS A 289 18.28 17.78 7.28
C LYS A 289 19.35 18.06 8.33
N TYR A 290 19.53 17.15 9.28
CA TYR A 290 20.38 17.37 10.46
C TYR A 290 21.57 16.41 10.55
N GLY A 291 21.74 15.49 9.59
CA GLY A 291 22.85 14.53 9.60
C GLY A 291 22.77 13.47 10.70
N ILE A 292 21.60 13.28 11.33
CA ILE A 292 21.42 12.31 12.41
C ILE A 292 21.12 10.93 11.80
N VAL A 293 22.09 10.02 11.85
CA VAL A 293 21.99 8.70 11.20
C VAL A 293 21.42 7.64 12.16
N PRO A 294 20.18 7.19 12.01
CA PRO A 294 19.60 6.22 12.94
C PRO A 294 20.34 4.87 12.88
N ARG A 295 20.71 4.35 14.04
CA ARG A 295 21.38 3.05 14.19
C ARG A 295 20.61 2.11 15.11
N GLY A 296 21.13 0.90 15.28
CA GLY A 296 20.53 -0.14 16.12
C GLY A 296 19.27 -0.73 15.52
N THR A 297 18.40 -1.24 16.38
CA THR A 297 17.09 -1.80 16.00
C THR A 297 16.05 -0.70 15.89
N LEU A 298 15.41 -0.62 14.72
CA LEU A 298 14.32 0.31 14.43
C LEU A 298 13.01 -0.46 14.30
N HIS A 299 12.08 -0.22 15.21
CA HIS A 299 10.71 -0.70 15.17
C HIS A 299 9.82 0.33 14.46
N CYS A 300 8.85 -0.16 13.69
CA CYS A 300 7.86 0.69 13.06
C CYS A 300 6.49 0.06 13.20
N THR A 301 5.55 0.77 13.83
CA THR A 301 4.19 0.29 14.04
C THR A 301 3.45 0.06 12.72
N GLN A 302 3.75 0.86 11.70
CA GLN A 302 3.18 0.71 10.36
C GLN A 302 3.67 -0.58 9.68
N ILE A 303 4.95 -0.94 9.82
CA ILE A 303 5.50 -2.19 9.27
C ILE A 303 4.81 -3.37 9.95
N ALA A 304 4.76 -3.37 11.29
CA ALA A 304 4.14 -4.44 12.05
C ALA A 304 2.65 -4.60 11.70
N GLN A 305 1.92 -3.48 11.61
CA GLN A 305 0.50 -3.47 11.26
C GLN A 305 0.23 -4.00 9.86
N LYS A 306 1.02 -3.59 8.85
CA LYS A 306 0.84 -4.07 7.47
C LYS A 306 1.16 -5.54 7.28
N ILE A 307 2.05 -6.10 8.10
CA ILE A 307 2.32 -7.55 8.08
C ILE A 307 1.19 -8.29 8.78
N ALA A 308 0.75 -7.80 9.95
CA ALA A 308 -0.28 -8.47 10.73
C ALA A 308 -1.67 -8.43 10.08
N TYR A 309 -2.02 -7.30 9.45
CA TYR A 309 -3.33 -7.01 8.90
C TYR A 309 -3.24 -6.19 7.60
N PRO A 310 -2.73 -6.77 6.49
CA PRO A 310 -2.44 -6.03 5.25
C PRO A 310 -3.67 -5.39 4.60
N ASP A 311 -4.86 -6.00 4.78
CA ASP A 311 -6.12 -5.49 4.23
C ASP A 311 -6.72 -4.35 5.08
N LEU A 312 -6.13 -4.04 6.24
CA LEU A 312 -6.60 -2.99 7.16
C LEU A 312 -5.71 -1.75 7.10
N PRO A 313 -6.23 -0.57 7.49
CA PRO A 313 -5.42 0.64 7.60
C PRO A 313 -4.25 0.46 8.57
N ALA A 314 -3.09 1.03 8.21
CA ALA A 314 -1.86 0.96 9.01
C ALA A 314 -1.36 2.34 9.50
N GLY A 315 -2.22 3.35 9.43
CA GLY A 315 -1.95 4.65 10.04
C GLY A 315 -1.92 4.56 11.57
N LEU A 316 -1.25 5.51 12.22
CA LEU A 316 -1.15 5.52 13.68
C LEU A 316 -2.54 5.59 14.35
N ASP A 317 -3.52 6.24 13.72
CA ASP A 317 -4.91 6.26 14.17
C ASP A 317 -5.53 4.85 14.27
N ALA A 318 -5.35 4.02 13.24
CA ALA A 318 -5.81 2.64 13.27
C ALA A 318 -5.00 1.78 14.27
N VAL A 319 -3.68 1.97 14.35
CA VAL A 319 -2.84 1.29 15.34
C VAL A 319 -3.29 1.63 16.76
N THR A 320 -3.60 2.90 17.03
CA THR A 320 -4.08 3.38 18.33
C THR A 320 -5.35 2.66 18.74
N THR A 321 -6.36 2.63 17.87
CA THR A 321 -7.66 2.03 18.20
C THR A 321 -7.60 0.51 18.33
N MET A 322 -6.70 -0.17 17.61
CA MET A 322 -6.56 -1.63 17.68
C MET A 322 -5.71 -2.10 18.85
N HIS A 323 -4.66 -1.35 19.23
CA HIS A 323 -3.62 -1.82 20.16
C HIS A 323 -3.53 -1.04 21.46
N THR A 324 -4.27 0.05 21.65
CA THR A 324 -4.22 0.86 22.88
C THR A 324 -5.63 1.11 23.44
N ASP A 325 -5.70 1.69 24.65
CA ASP A 325 -6.95 2.18 25.24
C ASP A 325 -7.22 3.67 24.94
N ILE A 326 -6.39 4.30 24.11
CA ILE A 326 -6.49 5.71 23.74
C ILE A 326 -7.64 5.88 22.71
N PRO A 327 -8.65 6.72 22.99
CA PRO A 327 -9.64 7.09 21.98
C PRO A 327 -9.02 7.89 20.83
N TYR A 328 -9.68 7.93 19.69
CA TYR A 328 -9.23 8.78 18.57
C TYR A 328 -9.01 10.25 19.01
N TYR A 329 -7.77 10.73 18.87
CA TYR A 329 -7.33 12.07 19.28
C TYR A 329 -6.79 12.93 18.11
N LYS A 330 -6.58 12.33 16.93
CA LYS A 330 -5.98 13.00 15.75
C LYS A 330 -6.79 14.16 15.16
N ALA A 331 -7.96 14.48 15.70
CA ALA A 331 -8.70 15.69 15.30
C ALA A 331 -7.93 16.96 15.66
N ASP A 332 -7.26 16.96 16.81
CA ASP A 332 -6.67 18.16 17.40
C ASP A 332 -5.45 18.67 16.60
N GLY A 333 -4.52 17.78 16.23
CA GLY A 333 -3.37 18.14 15.38
C GLY A 333 -3.76 18.54 13.95
N LYS A 334 -4.84 17.96 13.39
CA LYS A 334 -5.32 18.31 12.04
C LYS A 334 -5.99 19.69 11.98
N GLN A 335 -6.59 20.15 13.07
CA GLN A 335 -7.19 21.48 13.15
C GLN A 335 -6.12 22.57 13.11
N TRP A 336 -5.02 22.36 13.84
CA TRP A 336 -3.87 23.27 13.83
C TRP A 336 -3.25 23.40 12.43
N MET A 337 -2.88 22.26 11.80
CA MET A 337 -2.23 22.24 10.48
C MET A 337 -3.07 22.81 9.32
N LYS A 338 -4.40 22.61 9.33
CA LYS A 338 -5.25 22.96 8.17
C LYS A 338 -5.94 24.32 8.27
N MET A 339 -6.20 24.80 9.48
CA MET A 339 -7.06 25.97 9.68
C MET A 339 -6.33 27.13 10.35
N GLY A 340 -5.12 26.92 10.88
CA GLY A 340 -4.38 27.97 11.63
C GLY A 340 -5.05 28.33 12.96
N TYR A 341 -5.93 27.45 13.48
CA TYR A 341 -6.61 27.60 14.76
C TYR A 341 -6.26 26.42 15.66
N GLY A 342 -5.77 26.70 16.88
CA GLY A 342 -5.36 25.74 17.90
C GLY A 342 -4.24 26.33 18.78
N SER A 343 -4.09 25.85 20.01
CA SER A 343 -2.98 26.29 20.89
C SER A 343 -1.71 25.47 20.65
N TRP A 344 -0.55 26.06 20.92
CA TRP A 344 0.73 25.33 20.91
C TRP A 344 0.74 24.15 21.88
N GLU A 345 0.04 24.25 23.00
CA GLU A 345 -0.12 23.15 23.96
C GLU A 345 -0.84 21.95 23.34
N GLN A 346 -1.89 22.18 22.54
CA GLN A 346 -2.60 21.11 21.84
C GLN A 346 -1.69 20.44 20.82
N TRP A 347 -0.86 21.21 20.13
CA TRP A 347 0.12 20.71 19.16
C TRP A 347 1.21 19.86 19.82
N TRP A 348 1.80 20.36 20.91
CA TRP A 348 2.83 19.62 21.66
C TRP A 348 2.26 18.37 22.33
N ASN A 349 1.04 18.44 22.86
CA ASN A 349 0.37 17.27 23.41
C ASN A 349 0.07 16.22 22.32
N TYR A 350 -0.30 16.66 21.11
CA TYR A 350 -0.50 15.77 19.97
C TYR A 350 0.79 15.01 19.59
N ASN A 351 1.92 15.72 19.48
CA ASN A 351 3.23 15.10 19.20
C ASN A 351 3.67 14.15 20.34
N GLY A 352 3.47 14.54 21.61
CA GLY A 352 3.73 13.66 22.75
C GLY A 352 2.88 12.37 22.71
N MET A 353 1.62 12.46 22.28
CA MET A 353 0.77 11.29 22.07
C MET A 353 1.28 10.42 20.91
N ASP A 354 1.71 11.02 19.81
CA ASP A 354 2.29 10.27 18.68
C ASP A 354 3.55 9.50 19.08
N ALA A 355 4.36 10.07 19.98
CA ALA A 355 5.51 9.39 20.57
C ALA A 355 5.11 8.31 21.60
N ILE A 356 4.06 8.49 22.40
CA ILE A 356 3.68 7.51 23.44
C ILE A 356 3.05 6.25 22.86
N ILE A 357 2.27 6.35 21.78
CA ILE A 357 1.52 5.20 21.24
C ILE A 357 2.41 4.02 20.83
N PRO A 358 3.55 4.23 20.13
CA PRO A 358 4.46 3.14 19.80
C PRO A 358 5.03 2.39 21.01
N THR A 359 5.14 3.00 22.20
CA THR A 359 5.67 2.31 23.40
C THR A 359 4.74 1.17 23.84
N GLU A 360 3.43 1.36 23.69
CA GLU A 360 2.40 0.38 24.03
C GLU A 360 2.07 -0.55 22.84
N ALA A 361 2.00 0.01 21.63
CA ALA A 361 1.55 -0.73 20.45
C ALA A 361 2.59 -1.75 19.95
N VAL A 362 3.88 -1.41 19.94
CA VAL A 362 4.92 -2.30 19.38
C VAL A 362 4.96 -3.66 20.09
N PRO A 363 5.00 -3.76 21.43
CA PRO A 363 4.99 -5.06 22.11
C PRO A 363 3.76 -5.92 21.77
N LYS A 364 2.57 -5.32 21.72
CA LYS A 364 1.32 -6.02 21.39
C LYS A 364 1.28 -6.48 19.93
N GLN A 365 1.76 -5.64 19.00
CA GLN A 365 1.88 -6.02 17.60
C GLN A 365 2.87 -7.17 17.41
N ILE A 366 4.00 -7.16 18.13
CA ILE A 366 4.94 -8.29 18.12
C ILE A 366 4.25 -9.56 18.61
N GLU A 367 3.45 -9.51 19.70
CA GLU A 367 2.67 -10.66 20.16
C GLU A 367 1.70 -11.21 19.09
N VAL A 368 1.01 -10.31 18.38
CA VAL A 368 0.15 -10.69 17.24
C VAL A 368 0.97 -11.38 16.16
N LEU A 369 2.12 -10.82 15.78
CA LEU A 369 3.01 -11.39 14.78
C LEU A 369 3.54 -12.77 15.21
N ARG A 370 3.80 -12.98 16.51
CA ARG A 370 4.18 -14.30 17.06
C ARG A 370 3.10 -15.33 16.83
N LYS A 371 1.86 -14.99 17.18
CA LYS A 371 0.68 -15.87 16.99
C LYS A 371 0.41 -16.20 15.52
N GLN A 372 0.85 -15.33 14.60
CA GLN A 372 0.74 -15.52 13.16
C GLN A 372 2.00 -16.15 12.53
N HIS A 373 3.02 -16.48 13.32
CA HIS A 373 4.32 -16.96 12.83
C HIS A 373 5.04 -15.99 11.86
N ASN A 374 4.79 -14.69 12.02
CA ASN A 374 5.31 -13.62 11.14
C ASN A 374 6.48 -12.83 11.74
N GLU A 375 7.04 -13.24 12.88
CA GLU A 375 8.18 -12.56 13.53
C GLU A 375 9.37 -12.41 12.58
N ARG A 376 9.81 -13.50 11.94
CA ARG A 376 10.94 -13.46 11.00
C ARG A 376 10.66 -12.53 9.80
N THR A 377 9.42 -12.48 9.34
CA THR A 377 9.01 -11.56 8.27
C THR A 377 9.11 -10.11 8.72
N TYR A 378 8.67 -9.80 9.94
CA TYR A 378 8.81 -8.47 10.52
C TYR A 378 10.28 -8.07 10.69
N GLU A 379 11.13 -8.99 11.17
CA GLU A 379 12.57 -8.79 11.32
C GLU A 379 13.26 -8.44 10.00
N ARG A 380 12.98 -9.18 8.92
CA ARG A 380 13.50 -8.85 7.57
C ARG A 380 13.01 -7.49 7.10
N GLN A 381 11.70 -7.24 7.22
CA GLN A 381 11.09 -6.02 6.70
C GLN A 381 11.55 -4.76 7.43
N ARG A 382 11.79 -4.82 8.75
CA ARG A 382 12.36 -3.68 9.50
C ARG A 382 13.86 -3.50 9.23
N LYS A 383 14.61 -4.57 8.92
CA LYS A 383 16.01 -4.47 8.49
C LYS A 383 16.17 -3.66 7.20
N LEU A 384 15.14 -3.58 6.36
CA LEU A 384 15.17 -2.75 5.15
C LEU A 384 15.14 -1.25 5.43
N ILE A 385 14.77 -0.78 6.62
CA ILE A 385 14.69 0.67 6.90
C ILE A 385 16.03 1.37 6.60
N LYS A 386 17.14 0.85 7.14
CA LYS A 386 18.48 1.44 6.99
C LYS A 386 19.00 1.48 5.54
N PRO A 387 19.00 0.38 4.77
CA PRO A 387 19.40 0.44 3.36
C PRO A 387 18.50 1.35 2.52
N LEU A 388 17.19 1.40 2.81
CA LEU A 388 16.27 2.27 2.09
C LEU A 388 16.48 3.75 2.40
N LEU A 389 16.85 4.10 3.64
CA LEU A 389 17.30 5.45 3.99
C LEU A 389 18.58 5.81 3.24
N TYR A 390 19.57 4.90 3.22
CA TYR A 390 20.80 5.10 2.46
C TYR A 390 20.52 5.33 0.96
N MET A 391 19.72 4.48 0.32
CA MET A 391 19.35 4.63 -1.09
C MET A 391 18.58 5.92 -1.36
N GLY A 392 17.67 6.29 -0.44
CA GLY A 392 16.90 7.53 -0.51
C GLY A 392 17.78 8.77 -0.47
N GLU A 393 18.78 8.79 0.41
CA GLU A 393 19.72 9.90 0.57
C GLU A 393 20.84 9.91 -0.48
N ARG A 394 21.30 8.74 -0.92
CA ARG A 394 22.25 8.63 -2.02
C ARG A 394 21.65 9.18 -3.30
N GLY A 395 20.41 8.78 -3.62
CA GLY A 395 19.73 9.15 -4.86
C GLY A 395 20.48 8.72 -6.12
N ILE A 396 20.00 9.14 -7.28
CA ILE A 396 20.60 8.82 -8.58
C ILE A 396 20.86 10.10 -9.35
N ARG A 397 22.03 10.24 -9.98
CA ARG A 397 22.38 11.44 -10.75
C ARG A 397 21.52 11.52 -12.01
N ILE A 398 21.07 12.72 -12.34
CA ILE A 398 20.26 12.98 -13.55
C ILE A 398 21.03 13.82 -14.56
N ASP A 399 20.96 13.44 -15.84
CA ASP A 399 21.30 14.33 -16.95
C ASP A 399 20.22 15.42 -17.11
N VAL A 400 20.31 16.45 -16.27
CA VAL A 400 19.35 17.56 -16.23
C VAL A 400 19.28 18.27 -17.60
N SER A 401 20.43 18.51 -18.23
CA SER A 401 20.52 19.15 -19.55
C SER A 401 19.85 18.34 -20.66
N GLY A 402 20.16 17.05 -20.75
CA GLY A 402 19.57 16.16 -21.74
C GLY A 402 18.07 16.00 -21.52
N MET A 403 17.64 15.90 -20.25
CA MET A 403 16.22 15.78 -19.92
C MET A 403 15.42 17.04 -20.30
N MET A 404 15.94 18.25 -20.06
CA MET A 404 15.29 19.51 -20.48
C MET A 404 15.16 19.63 -22.00
N LYS A 405 16.23 19.24 -22.73
CA LYS A 405 16.20 19.24 -24.20
C LYS A 405 15.13 18.28 -24.72
N TYR A 406 15.12 17.05 -24.18
CA TYR A 406 14.13 16.05 -24.55
C TYR A 406 12.71 16.47 -24.19
N GLU A 407 12.49 17.08 -23.03
CA GLU A 407 11.19 17.64 -22.63
C GLU A 407 10.69 18.66 -23.68
N THR A 408 11.57 19.54 -24.15
CA THR A 408 11.23 20.54 -25.18
C THR A 408 10.82 19.88 -26.49
N GLU A 409 11.51 18.83 -26.91
CA GLU A 409 11.17 18.05 -28.10
C GLU A 409 9.82 17.33 -27.95
N GLN A 410 9.56 16.72 -26.80
CA GLN A 410 8.29 16.05 -26.51
C GLN A 410 7.12 17.05 -26.44
N ARG A 411 7.33 18.27 -25.94
CA ARG A 411 6.31 19.33 -25.93
C ARG A 411 5.92 19.76 -27.34
N LYS A 412 6.90 19.94 -28.25
CA LYS A 412 6.60 20.22 -29.66
C LYS A 412 5.75 19.11 -30.28
N ARG A 413 6.08 17.85 -30.02
CA ARG A 413 5.29 16.71 -30.50
C ARG A 413 3.88 16.68 -29.91
N LEU A 414 3.73 17.06 -28.66
CA LEU A 414 2.42 17.21 -28.03
C LEU A 414 1.58 18.29 -28.72
N ASP A 415 2.19 19.41 -29.09
CA ASP A 415 1.50 20.49 -29.82
C ASP A 415 1.06 20.03 -31.22
N GLU A 416 1.91 19.28 -31.94
CA GLU A 416 1.57 18.68 -33.24
C GLU A 416 0.38 17.71 -33.16
N LEU A 417 0.39 16.78 -32.19
CA LEU A 417 -0.73 15.85 -31.99
C LEU A 417 -2.00 16.59 -31.59
N THR A 418 -1.87 17.65 -30.78
CA THR A 418 -3.01 18.49 -30.38
C THR A 418 -3.62 19.19 -31.59
N LEU A 419 -2.79 19.66 -32.53
CA LEU A 419 -3.25 20.27 -33.77
C LEU A 419 -3.95 19.25 -34.69
N GLN A 420 -3.37 18.05 -34.84
CA GLN A 420 -4.01 16.96 -35.60
C GLN A 420 -5.38 16.58 -35.02
N LEU A 421 -5.48 16.51 -33.69
CA LEU A 421 -6.76 16.27 -33.03
C LEU A 421 -7.75 17.39 -33.34
N LYS A 422 -7.33 18.66 -33.26
CA LYS A 422 -8.17 19.83 -33.59
C LYS A 422 -8.70 19.74 -35.02
N ASP A 423 -7.85 19.35 -35.98
CA ASP A 423 -8.23 19.24 -37.39
C ASP A 423 -9.30 18.15 -37.61
N ILE A 424 -9.19 17.01 -36.92
CA ILE A 424 -10.18 15.93 -37.01
C ILE A 424 -11.50 16.28 -36.31
N VAL A 425 -11.40 16.94 -35.16
CA VAL A 425 -12.57 17.32 -34.35
C VAL A 425 -13.30 18.54 -34.96
N GLY A 426 -12.57 19.43 -35.65
CA GLY A 426 -13.08 20.67 -36.23
C GLY A 426 -13.18 21.84 -35.24
N ARG A 427 -12.75 21.66 -33.98
CA ARG A 427 -12.71 22.71 -32.94
C ARG A 427 -11.69 22.39 -31.87
N ASP A 428 -11.32 23.40 -31.08
CA ASP A 428 -10.49 23.20 -29.90
C ASP A 428 -11.23 22.37 -28.84
N ILE A 429 -10.61 21.27 -28.42
CA ILE A 429 -11.04 20.45 -27.30
C ILE A 429 -9.87 20.29 -26.34
N ASN A 430 -10.11 20.53 -25.05
CA ASN A 430 -9.13 20.28 -24.00
C ASN A 430 -9.04 18.76 -23.72
N PRO A 431 -7.90 18.10 -24.01
CA PRO A 431 -7.69 16.66 -23.79
C PRO A 431 -7.84 16.21 -22.32
N ASN A 432 -7.72 17.16 -21.40
CA ASN A 432 -7.82 16.95 -19.96
C ASN A 432 -9.21 17.27 -19.39
N SER A 433 -10.19 17.68 -20.22
CA SER A 433 -11.55 17.99 -19.77
C SER A 433 -12.53 16.84 -20.05
N PRO A 434 -12.87 16.00 -19.05
CA PRO A 434 -13.80 14.90 -19.25
C PRO A 434 -15.16 15.36 -19.80
N LYS A 435 -15.62 16.55 -19.39
CA LYS A 435 -16.90 17.11 -19.84
C LYS A 435 -16.91 17.37 -21.34
N GLN A 436 -15.86 18.00 -21.89
CA GLN A 436 -15.77 18.29 -23.32
C GLN A 436 -15.64 17.00 -24.14
N LEU A 437 -14.87 16.03 -23.63
CA LEU A 437 -14.69 14.75 -24.30
C LEU A 437 -15.94 13.89 -24.29
N MET A 438 -16.71 13.88 -23.20
CA MET A 438 -18.00 13.18 -23.16
C MET A 438 -19.01 13.83 -24.12
N GLU A 439 -19.03 15.16 -24.23
CA GLU A 439 -19.85 15.86 -25.22
C GLU A 439 -19.52 15.39 -26.63
N TYR A 440 -18.24 15.42 -27.00
CA TYR A 440 -17.77 15.01 -28.33
C TYR A 440 -18.02 13.53 -28.62
N PHE A 441 -17.47 12.62 -27.80
CA PHE A 441 -17.55 11.19 -28.10
C PHE A 441 -18.95 10.60 -27.94
N TYR A 442 -19.70 11.02 -26.92
CA TYR A 442 -20.99 10.37 -26.60
C TYR A 442 -22.19 11.08 -27.18
N LYS A 443 -22.17 12.42 -27.28
CA LYS A 443 -23.29 13.16 -27.85
C LYS A 443 -23.10 13.46 -29.32
N GLU A 444 -21.99 14.10 -29.70
CA GLU A 444 -21.76 14.50 -31.09
C GLU A 444 -21.52 13.29 -32.01
N LEU A 445 -20.62 12.38 -31.63
CA LEU A 445 -20.36 11.15 -32.39
C LEU A 445 -21.34 10.00 -32.10
N GLY A 446 -22.23 10.15 -31.10
CA GLY A 446 -23.27 9.19 -30.77
C GLY A 446 -22.81 7.87 -30.14
N ASN A 447 -21.60 7.80 -29.57
CA ASN A 447 -21.10 6.56 -28.97
C ASN A 447 -21.73 6.28 -27.60
N LYS A 448 -21.97 5.01 -27.31
CA LYS A 448 -22.54 4.61 -26.01
C LYS A 448 -21.59 4.96 -24.85
N PRO A 449 -22.03 5.66 -23.80
CA PRO A 449 -21.17 6.01 -22.67
C PRO A 449 -20.51 4.81 -21.99
N TYR A 450 -19.25 4.97 -21.57
CA TYR A 450 -18.60 4.01 -20.69
C TYR A 450 -19.01 4.30 -19.25
N LYS A 451 -19.63 3.33 -18.58
CA LYS A 451 -20.06 3.48 -17.18
C LYS A 451 -19.02 2.87 -16.26
N LYS A 452 -18.46 3.70 -15.39
CA LYS A 452 -17.53 3.27 -14.34
C LYS A 452 -18.23 3.34 -12.99
N LYS A 453 -18.02 2.32 -12.16
CA LYS A 453 -18.50 2.31 -10.77
C LYS A 453 -17.51 3.09 -9.91
N SER A 454 -17.96 4.08 -9.17
CA SER A 454 -17.16 4.80 -8.19
C SER A 454 -16.86 3.92 -6.96
N THR A 455 -15.92 4.36 -6.13
CA THR A 455 -15.65 3.76 -4.80
C THR A 455 -16.89 3.79 -3.89
N THR A 456 -17.81 4.74 -4.10
CA THR A 456 -19.10 4.83 -3.39
C THR A 456 -20.19 3.93 -3.97
N GLY A 457 -19.88 3.19 -5.04
CA GLY A 457 -20.76 2.22 -5.67
C GLY A 457 -21.72 2.79 -6.71
N VAL A 458 -21.63 4.08 -7.02
CA VAL A 458 -22.47 4.78 -8.00
C VAL A 458 -21.85 4.64 -9.38
N TYR A 459 -22.65 4.28 -10.38
CA TYR A 459 -22.19 4.28 -11.77
C TYR A 459 -22.31 5.68 -12.37
N SER A 460 -21.22 6.17 -12.94
CA SER A 460 -21.20 7.43 -13.70
C SER A 460 -20.55 7.21 -15.07
N ASP A 461 -20.92 8.05 -16.02
CA ASP A 461 -20.24 8.09 -17.32
C ASP A 461 -18.78 8.53 -17.11
N SER A 462 -17.86 7.90 -17.82
CA SER A 462 -16.41 8.12 -17.73
C SER A 462 -15.81 8.12 -19.12
N ILE A 463 -14.81 8.96 -19.34
CA ILE A 463 -14.00 9.02 -20.57
C ILE A 463 -12.51 8.92 -20.22
N ASP A 464 -12.17 7.93 -19.41
CA ASP A 464 -10.80 7.61 -19.00
C ASP A 464 -10.06 6.78 -20.07
N VAL A 465 -8.85 6.31 -19.74
CA VAL A 465 -8.03 5.51 -20.66
C VAL A 465 -8.78 4.24 -21.12
N ASP A 466 -9.48 3.56 -20.21
CA ASP A 466 -10.23 2.34 -20.53
C ASP A 466 -11.40 2.63 -21.47
N ALA A 467 -12.11 3.73 -21.25
CA ALA A 467 -13.17 4.18 -22.15
C ALA A 467 -12.65 4.51 -23.55
N LEU A 468 -11.50 5.19 -23.65
CA LEU A 468 -10.86 5.51 -24.93
C LEU A 468 -10.35 4.25 -25.66
N LYS A 469 -9.67 3.34 -24.96
CA LYS A 469 -9.26 2.03 -25.52
C LYS A 469 -10.45 1.25 -26.07
N ARG A 470 -11.59 1.29 -25.37
CA ARG A 470 -12.83 0.68 -25.84
C ARG A 470 -13.34 1.33 -27.14
N LEU A 471 -13.28 2.66 -27.25
CA LEU A 471 -13.67 3.37 -28.48
C LEU A 471 -12.74 3.04 -29.66
N VAL A 472 -11.42 2.99 -29.43
CA VAL A 472 -10.44 2.54 -30.45
C VAL A 472 -10.80 1.14 -30.95
N ARG A 473 -11.04 0.20 -30.02
CA ARG A 473 -11.41 -1.20 -30.32
C ARG A 473 -12.74 -1.33 -31.06
N GLN A 474 -13.72 -0.47 -30.79
CA GLN A 474 -15.03 -0.51 -31.46
C GLN A 474 -14.95 -0.07 -32.93
N GLY A 475 -13.92 0.69 -33.31
CA GLY A 475 -13.76 1.21 -34.66
C GLY A 475 -14.69 2.39 -34.98
N GLY A 476 -14.83 2.71 -36.26
CA GLY A 476 -15.71 3.79 -36.74
C GLY A 476 -15.14 5.20 -36.54
N ASN A 477 -16.04 6.20 -36.56
CA ASN A 477 -15.70 7.63 -36.52
C ASN A 477 -14.99 8.08 -35.23
N ALA A 478 -15.14 7.33 -34.13
CA ALA A 478 -14.51 7.66 -32.84
C ALA A 478 -13.12 7.06 -32.67
N SER A 479 -12.70 6.11 -33.52
CA SER A 479 -11.46 5.37 -33.32
C SER A 479 -10.22 6.26 -33.44
N GLU A 480 -10.12 7.05 -34.51
CA GLU A 480 -8.96 7.92 -34.74
C GLU A 480 -8.84 9.06 -33.73
N PRO A 481 -9.91 9.84 -33.42
CA PRO A 481 -9.84 10.83 -32.34
C PRO A 481 -9.52 10.22 -30.98
N ALA A 482 -10.02 9.01 -30.67
CA ALA A 482 -9.73 8.34 -29.41
C ALA A 482 -8.27 7.87 -29.34
N ARG A 483 -7.69 7.43 -30.46
CA ARG A 483 -6.27 7.05 -30.55
C ARG A 483 -5.38 8.27 -30.33
N LEU A 484 -5.61 9.38 -31.03
CA LEU A 484 -4.87 10.63 -30.79
C LEU A 484 -5.02 11.11 -29.35
N MET A 485 -6.22 11.00 -28.76
CA MET A 485 -6.44 11.35 -27.36
C MET A 485 -5.62 10.49 -26.39
N LEU A 486 -5.49 9.18 -26.65
CA LEU A 486 -4.63 8.29 -25.87
C LEU A 486 -3.16 8.70 -26.00
N ASP A 487 -2.70 9.02 -27.21
CA ASP A 487 -1.32 9.45 -27.47
C ASP A 487 -1.01 10.78 -26.77
N ILE A 488 -1.90 11.77 -26.90
CA ILE A 488 -1.80 13.07 -26.22
C ILE A 488 -1.76 12.90 -24.70
N ARG A 489 -2.65 12.08 -24.12
CA ARG A 489 -2.68 11.84 -22.67
C ARG A 489 -1.45 11.08 -22.20
N SER A 490 -0.99 10.09 -22.96
CA SER A 490 0.22 9.34 -22.69
C SER A 490 1.45 10.27 -22.67
N LEU A 491 1.61 11.08 -23.71
CA LEU A 491 2.71 12.04 -23.84
C LEU A 491 2.65 13.16 -22.80
N SER A 492 1.46 13.71 -22.53
CA SER A 492 1.25 14.72 -21.47
C SER A 492 1.63 14.18 -20.10
N LYS A 493 1.21 12.94 -19.77
CA LYS A 493 1.61 12.25 -18.54
C LYS A 493 3.12 12.04 -18.53
N ARG A 494 3.71 11.63 -19.65
CA ARG A 494 5.14 11.40 -19.78
C ARG A 494 5.96 12.64 -19.45
N ILE A 495 5.57 13.79 -20.01
CA ILE A 495 6.18 15.09 -19.75
C ILE A 495 5.99 15.50 -18.28
N SER A 496 4.73 15.55 -17.81
CA SER A 496 4.42 16.08 -16.47
C SER A 496 4.90 15.21 -15.31
N THR A 497 4.97 13.89 -15.51
CA THR A 497 5.32 12.93 -14.44
C THR A 497 6.81 12.63 -14.42
N TYR A 498 7.42 12.36 -15.57
CA TYR A 498 8.79 11.85 -15.65
C TYR A 498 9.78 12.93 -16.06
N LEU A 499 9.45 13.81 -17.01
CA LEU A 499 10.36 14.85 -17.48
C LEU A 499 10.30 16.14 -16.65
N ASN A 500 9.74 16.08 -15.44
CA ASN A 500 9.59 17.25 -14.58
C ASN A 500 10.87 17.49 -13.77
N ILE A 501 11.66 18.49 -14.17
CA ILE A 501 12.89 18.92 -13.50
C ILE A 501 12.65 19.35 -12.04
N GLY A 502 11.44 19.84 -11.71
CA GLY A 502 11.07 20.18 -10.34
C GLY A 502 11.05 18.97 -9.38
N LYS A 503 11.19 17.75 -9.90
CA LYS A 503 11.38 16.51 -9.11
C LYS A 503 12.84 16.13 -8.88
N VAL A 504 13.79 16.86 -9.45
CA VAL A 504 15.22 16.66 -9.22
C VAL A 504 15.65 17.61 -8.10
N ASP A 505 16.42 17.10 -7.15
CA ASP A 505 17.00 17.92 -6.08
C ASP A 505 18.01 18.91 -6.66
N LYS A 506 18.32 19.97 -5.88
CA LYS A 506 19.21 21.06 -6.31
C LYS A 506 20.62 20.60 -6.67
N ASP A 507 21.06 19.48 -6.14
CA ASP A 507 22.35 18.86 -6.43
C ASP A 507 22.32 17.93 -7.67
N GLY A 508 21.24 17.96 -8.44
CA GLY A 508 21.10 17.19 -9.68
C GLY A 508 20.74 15.72 -9.48
N ARG A 509 20.25 15.34 -8.29
CA ARG A 509 19.89 13.95 -7.97
C ARG A 509 18.38 13.74 -7.88
N TYR A 510 17.94 12.56 -8.31
CA TYR A 510 16.60 12.07 -8.09
C TYR A 510 16.58 11.19 -6.83
N ARG A 511 16.13 11.76 -5.71
CA ARG A 511 15.92 11.04 -4.45
C ARG A 511 14.48 10.61 -4.33
N SER A 512 14.19 9.51 -3.63
CA SER A 512 12.82 9.04 -3.45
C SER A 512 12.63 8.55 -2.04
N SER A 513 11.43 8.76 -1.48
CA SER A 513 11.07 8.18 -0.20
C SER A 513 10.62 6.75 -0.41
N TYR A 514 11.34 5.80 0.19
CA TYR A 514 11.05 4.38 0.11
C TYR A 514 10.15 3.93 1.26
N LYS A 515 9.38 2.86 1.04
CA LYS A 515 8.55 2.21 2.06
C LYS A 515 8.80 0.70 2.02
N PRO A 516 9.33 0.09 3.10
CA PRO A 516 9.57 -1.36 3.17
C PRO A 516 8.31 -2.18 2.87
N VAL A 517 7.18 -1.75 3.44
CA VAL A 517 5.87 -2.39 3.30
C VAL A 517 4.93 -1.56 2.41
N GLY A 518 5.41 -1.18 1.23
CA GLY A 518 4.63 -0.38 0.27
C GLY A 518 3.39 -1.11 -0.23
N ALA A 519 3.63 -2.27 -0.86
CA ALA A 519 2.61 -3.11 -1.48
C ALA A 519 2.12 -4.23 -0.54
N GLU A 520 0.90 -4.73 -0.77
CA GLU A 520 0.33 -5.88 -0.05
C GLU A 520 1.12 -7.18 -0.23
N THR A 521 1.94 -7.26 -1.29
CA THR A 521 2.81 -8.41 -1.58
C THR A 521 4.19 -8.31 -0.94
N GLY A 522 4.46 -7.29 -0.12
CA GLY A 522 5.77 -7.14 0.55
C GLY A 522 6.87 -6.53 -0.31
N ARG A 523 6.55 -6.12 -1.55
CA ARG A 523 7.44 -5.31 -2.37
C ARG A 523 7.64 -3.93 -1.74
N ILE A 524 8.88 -3.45 -1.84
CA ILE A 524 9.22 -2.05 -1.55
C ILE A 524 8.42 -1.16 -2.51
N SER A 525 8.06 0.04 -2.07
CA SER A 525 7.56 1.09 -2.96
C SER A 525 8.37 2.36 -2.79
N SER A 526 8.46 3.18 -3.83
CA SER A 526 9.05 4.54 -3.77
C SER A 526 8.02 5.60 -4.15
N GLY A 527 8.23 6.81 -3.63
CA GLY A 527 7.39 7.96 -3.89
C GLY A 527 8.12 9.29 -3.70
N GLU A 528 7.35 10.37 -3.80
CA GLU A 528 7.82 11.74 -3.54
C GLU A 528 8.39 11.85 -2.12
N THR A 529 9.47 12.62 -1.98
CA THR A 529 10.08 12.95 -0.71
C THR A 529 9.23 13.98 0.04
N ILE A 530 9.49 14.10 1.33
CA ILE A 530 8.95 15.15 2.20
C ILE A 530 9.31 16.57 1.74
N PHE A 531 10.32 16.72 0.88
CA PHE A 531 10.78 17.99 0.31
C PHE A 531 10.13 18.31 -1.06
N GLY A 532 9.19 17.47 -1.53
CA GLY A 532 8.43 17.68 -2.77
C GLY A 532 9.14 17.22 -4.05
N THR A 533 10.31 16.58 -3.91
CA THR A 533 11.13 16.06 -5.01
C THR A 533 10.97 14.54 -5.14
N GLY A 534 11.53 13.96 -6.20
CA GLY A 534 11.47 12.50 -6.40
C GLY A 534 10.13 11.97 -6.90
N GLY A 535 9.94 10.67 -6.72
CA GLY A 535 8.73 9.99 -7.16
C GLY A 535 8.87 8.46 -7.17
N ASN A 536 7.93 7.81 -7.86
CA ASN A 536 7.95 6.36 -7.99
C ASN A 536 9.00 5.94 -9.02
N GLN A 537 10.01 5.19 -8.58
CA GLN A 537 11.11 4.72 -9.42
C GLN A 537 10.78 3.44 -10.22
N GLN A 538 9.79 2.65 -9.80
CA GLN A 538 9.47 1.37 -10.44
C GLN A 538 8.74 1.53 -11.78
N ASN A 539 8.08 2.66 -12.00
CA ASN A 539 7.18 2.84 -13.16
C ASN A 539 7.77 3.73 -14.26
N TRP A 540 9.09 3.97 -14.25
CA TRP A 540 9.74 4.77 -15.28
C TRP A 540 9.73 4.04 -16.63
N PRO A 541 9.36 4.73 -17.74
CA PRO A 541 9.54 4.18 -19.08
C PRO A 541 11.01 3.86 -19.32
N HIS A 542 11.31 2.68 -19.87
CA HIS A 542 12.68 2.20 -20.06
C HIS A 542 13.56 3.20 -20.82
N ASP A 543 13.02 3.82 -21.85
CA ASP A 543 13.79 4.75 -22.67
C ASP A 543 14.11 6.07 -21.96
N LEU A 544 13.37 6.46 -20.91
CA LEU A 544 13.67 7.62 -20.07
C LEU A 544 14.74 7.33 -19.02
N LEU A 545 15.03 6.05 -18.72
CA LEU A 545 16.09 5.68 -17.79
C LEU A 545 17.49 6.07 -18.31
N ARG A 546 17.63 6.47 -19.58
CA ARG A 546 18.88 7.03 -20.14
C ARG A 546 19.34 8.29 -19.41
N PHE A 547 18.42 9.04 -18.82
CA PHE A 547 18.73 10.24 -18.06
C PHE A 547 19.20 9.94 -16.63
N PHE A 548 19.03 8.71 -16.15
CA PHE A 548 19.52 8.27 -14.85
C PHE A 548 20.94 7.76 -15.01
N LEU A 549 21.89 8.63 -14.69
CA LEU A 549 23.31 8.38 -14.86
C LEU A 549 23.89 7.75 -13.61
N PHE A 550 24.86 6.84 -13.81
CA PHE A 550 25.81 6.52 -12.74
C PHE A 550 26.78 7.69 -12.55
N ASP A 551 27.42 7.74 -11.39
CA ASP A 551 28.29 8.86 -11.04
C ASP A 551 29.57 8.89 -11.87
N GLU A 552 30.18 10.07 -11.96
CA GLU A 552 31.46 10.22 -12.64
C GLU A 552 32.54 9.41 -11.92
N GLY A 553 33.34 8.66 -12.70
CA GLY A 553 34.30 7.73 -12.14
C GLY A 553 33.68 6.42 -11.63
N TYR A 554 32.40 6.16 -11.91
CA TYR A 554 31.73 4.89 -11.57
C TYR A 554 31.26 4.16 -12.82
N ILE A 555 31.03 2.86 -12.67
CA ILE A 555 30.27 2.04 -13.59
C ILE A 555 29.12 1.40 -12.82
N GLY A 556 27.96 1.30 -13.47
CA GLY A 556 26.79 0.74 -12.83
C GLY A 556 26.47 -0.67 -13.28
N TYR A 557 25.82 -1.37 -12.36
CA TYR A 557 25.45 -2.76 -12.47
C TYR A 557 23.99 -2.95 -12.08
N SER A 558 23.34 -3.91 -12.72
CA SER A 558 22.03 -4.39 -12.32
C SER A 558 22.01 -5.91 -12.32
N PHE A 559 21.50 -6.51 -11.24
CA PHE A 559 21.15 -7.92 -11.21
C PHE A 559 19.64 -8.07 -11.29
N ASP A 560 19.15 -8.88 -12.22
CA ASP A 560 17.73 -9.13 -12.49
C ASP A 560 17.43 -10.63 -12.41
N LEU A 561 16.43 -11.03 -11.61
CA LEU A 561 16.07 -12.44 -11.43
C LEU A 561 15.21 -12.95 -12.59
N SER A 562 15.80 -13.75 -13.47
CA SER A 562 15.16 -14.11 -14.75
C SER A 562 13.88 -14.94 -14.55
N GLN A 563 12.74 -14.28 -14.77
CA GLN A 563 11.39 -14.87 -14.77
C GLN A 563 11.04 -15.62 -13.48
N ILE A 564 11.53 -15.14 -12.33
CA ILE A 564 11.37 -15.82 -11.04
C ILE A 564 9.92 -16.13 -10.69
N GLU A 565 8.97 -15.24 -10.97
CA GLU A 565 7.55 -15.52 -10.68
C GLU A 565 7.01 -16.70 -11.48
N ASN A 566 7.35 -16.79 -12.77
CA ASN A 566 6.96 -17.94 -13.59
C ASN A 566 7.63 -19.22 -13.09
N ARG A 567 8.89 -19.16 -12.64
CA ARG A 567 9.59 -20.31 -12.05
C ARG A 567 8.90 -20.79 -10.78
N ILE A 568 8.52 -19.87 -9.90
CA ILE A 568 7.79 -20.20 -8.67
C ILE A 568 6.47 -20.89 -9.02
N VAL A 569 5.66 -20.30 -9.92
CA VAL A 569 4.37 -20.89 -10.33
C VAL A 569 4.55 -22.26 -10.98
N ALA A 570 5.52 -22.41 -11.88
CA ALA A 570 5.78 -23.68 -12.57
C ALA A 570 6.15 -24.79 -11.59
N TYR A 571 7.11 -24.54 -10.70
CA TYR A 571 7.63 -25.55 -9.78
C TYR A 571 6.63 -25.88 -8.67
N THR A 572 5.92 -24.89 -8.11
CA THR A 572 4.94 -25.16 -7.05
C THR A 572 3.64 -25.73 -7.59
N GLY A 573 3.25 -25.36 -8.82
CA GLY A 573 2.11 -25.94 -9.53
C GLY A 573 2.38 -27.29 -10.19
N GLY A 574 3.63 -27.74 -10.29
CA GLY A 574 3.98 -28.99 -10.97
C GLY A 574 3.78 -28.93 -12.50
N VAL A 575 4.01 -27.76 -13.11
CA VAL A 575 3.82 -27.53 -14.55
C VAL A 575 5.03 -28.08 -15.33
N LEU A 576 5.06 -29.40 -15.56
CA LEU A 576 6.22 -30.11 -16.11
C LEU A 576 6.80 -29.47 -17.37
N ALA A 577 5.97 -29.10 -18.35
CA ALA A 577 6.43 -28.48 -19.60
C ALA A 577 7.20 -27.16 -19.37
N GLN A 578 6.75 -26.34 -18.41
CA GLN A 578 7.46 -25.09 -18.07
C GLN A 578 8.74 -25.38 -17.29
N ILE A 579 8.72 -26.37 -16.40
CA ILE A 579 9.88 -26.77 -15.63
C ILE A 579 10.99 -27.30 -16.55
N GLU A 580 10.66 -28.20 -17.48
CA GLU A 580 11.58 -28.71 -18.50
C GLU A 580 12.15 -27.57 -19.36
N ALA A 581 11.31 -26.63 -19.78
CA ALA A 581 11.75 -25.46 -20.52
C ALA A 581 12.80 -24.65 -19.73
N PHE A 582 12.58 -24.45 -18.43
CA PHE A 582 13.54 -23.77 -17.56
C PHE A 582 14.84 -24.56 -17.35
N GLU A 583 14.77 -25.88 -17.21
CA GLU A 583 15.94 -26.74 -17.01
C GLU A 583 16.80 -26.85 -18.27
N GLN A 584 16.19 -26.78 -19.46
CA GLN A 584 16.85 -26.83 -20.76
C GLN A 584 17.25 -25.45 -21.31
N GLY A 585 16.88 -24.36 -20.63
CA GLY A 585 17.18 -22.99 -21.07
C GLY A 585 16.36 -22.53 -22.29
N ILE A 586 15.18 -23.12 -22.49
CA ILE A 586 14.21 -22.76 -23.52
C ILE A 586 13.46 -21.48 -23.10
N ASP A 587 13.20 -20.59 -24.06
CA ASP A 587 12.50 -19.32 -23.83
C ASP A 587 11.01 -19.57 -23.55
N LEU A 588 10.62 -19.55 -22.28
CA LEU A 588 9.25 -19.84 -21.84
C LEU A 588 8.20 -18.99 -22.57
N HIS A 589 8.49 -17.73 -22.91
CA HIS A 589 7.52 -16.88 -23.61
C HIS A 589 7.30 -17.33 -25.05
N THR A 590 8.36 -17.78 -25.72
CA THR A 590 8.29 -18.37 -27.06
C THR A 590 7.56 -19.72 -27.02
N LEU A 591 7.78 -20.54 -25.98
CA LEU A 591 7.04 -21.78 -25.77
C LEU A 591 5.54 -21.53 -25.57
N THR A 592 5.16 -20.57 -24.73
CA THR A 592 3.74 -20.24 -24.57
C THR A 592 3.14 -19.67 -25.86
N ALA A 593 3.89 -18.86 -26.61
CA ALA A 593 3.44 -18.37 -27.91
C ALA A 593 3.22 -19.50 -28.92
N SER A 594 4.02 -20.57 -28.86
CA SER A 594 3.86 -21.77 -29.71
C SER A 594 2.48 -22.42 -29.52
N ILE A 595 1.94 -22.39 -28.30
CA ILE A 595 0.60 -22.86 -27.96
C ILE A 595 -0.48 -21.93 -28.53
N ILE A 596 -0.30 -20.61 -28.37
CA ILE A 596 -1.27 -19.59 -28.82
C ILE A 596 -1.41 -19.59 -30.35
N PHE A 597 -0.30 -19.67 -31.08
CA PHE A 597 -0.28 -19.55 -32.53
C PHE A 597 -0.30 -20.91 -33.25
N HIS A 598 -0.30 -22.02 -32.50
CA HIS A 598 -0.24 -23.39 -33.04
C HIS A 598 0.93 -23.60 -34.02
N LYS A 599 2.09 -23.02 -33.69
CA LYS A 599 3.34 -23.11 -34.47
C LYS A 599 4.42 -23.86 -33.69
N PRO A 600 5.36 -24.54 -34.36
CA PRO A 600 6.56 -25.04 -33.71
C PRO A 600 7.35 -23.92 -33.01
N TYR A 601 7.96 -24.23 -31.85
CA TYR A 601 8.68 -23.26 -31.01
C TYR A 601 9.75 -22.47 -31.79
N ASP A 602 10.48 -23.15 -32.68
CA ASP A 602 11.55 -22.59 -33.51
C ASP A 602 11.06 -21.66 -34.63
N GLN A 603 9.75 -21.66 -34.91
CA GLN A 603 9.11 -20.82 -35.92
C GLN A 603 8.42 -19.58 -35.33
N ILE A 604 8.44 -19.41 -34.01
CA ILE A 604 7.86 -18.25 -33.35
C ILE A 604 8.74 -17.02 -33.53
N SER A 605 8.17 -15.98 -34.13
CA SER A 605 8.86 -14.73 -34.38
C SER A 605 8.96 -13.86 -33.12
N LYS A 606 10.14 -13.24 -32.96
CA LYS A 606 10.42 -12.23 -31.94
C LYS A 606 10.37 -10.80 -32.49
N VAL A 607 10.04 -10.64 -33.77
CA VAL A 607 10.04 -9.35 -34.48
C VAL A 607 8.66 -8.71 -34.31
N ASP A 608 8.62 -7.46 -33.90
CA ASP A 608 7.37 -6.67 -33.84
C ASP A 608 6.75 -6.57 -35.25
N GLY A 609 5.42 -6.66 -35.33
CA GLY A 609 4.72 -6.78 -36.62
C GLY A 609 4.39 -8.21 -37.04
N SER A 610 4.88 -9.23 -36.34
CA SER A 610 4.75 -10.63 -36.78
C SER A 610 3.46 -11.34 -36.34
N SER A 611 2.72 -10.76 -35.41
CA SER A 611 1.54 -11.39 -34.80
C SER A 611 0.28 -11.15 -35.62
N SER A 612 -0.57 -12.18 -35.74
CA SER A 612 -1.95 -12.03 -36.22
C SER A 612 -2.94 -11.58 -35.13
N LEU A 613 -2.56 -11.65 -33.86
CA LEU A 613 -3.37 -11.17 -32.72
C LEU A 613 -3.29 -9.65 -32.56
N GLY A 614 -4.43 -9.05 -32.21
CA GLY A 614 -4.54 -7.62 -31.94
C GLY A 614 -4.42 -6.77 -33.19
N ASP A 615 -3.78 -5.60 -33.08
CA ASP A 615 -3.55 -4.69 -34.22
C ASP A 615 -2.32 -5.06 -35.07
N GLY A 616 -1.72 -6.22 -34.80
CA GLY A 616 -0.57 -6.77 -35.50
C GLY A 616 0.77 -6.14 -35.16
N ARG A 617 0.84 -5.11 -34.30
CA ARG A 617 2.11 -4.39 -34.02
C ARG A 617 3.10 -5.18 -33.17
N GLN A 618 2.62 -6.13 -32.38
CA GLN A 618 3.43 -6.85 -31.42
C GLN A 618 4.02 -8.12 -32.04
N SER A 619 5.15 -8.58 -31.52
CA SER A 619 5.70 -9.91 -31.87
C SER A 619 4.84 -11.06 -31.35
N GLU A 620 4.98 -12.26 -31.92
CA GLU A 620 4.30 -13.46 -31.40
C GLU A 620 4.76 -13.80 -29.98
N ARG A 621 6.07 -13.68 -29.71
CA ARG A 621 6.66 -13.84 -28.37
C ARG A 621 6.04 -12.90 -27.32
N TYR A 622 5.69 -11.67 -27.70
CA TYR A 622 5.05 -10.72 -26.79
C TYR A 622 3.74 -11.28 -26.21
N TRP A 623 2.92 -11.94 -27.03
CA TRP A 623 1.67 -12.54 -26.58
C TRP A 623 1.87 -13.71 -25.63
N GLY A 624 2.91 -14.54 -25.87
CA GLY A 624 3.30 -15.57 -24.90
C GLY A 624 3.72 -14.99 -23.55
N LYS A 625 4.43 -13.84 -23.54
CA LYS A 625 4.78 -13.12 -22.31
C LYS A 625 3.53 -12.62 -21.57
N LYS A 626 2.60 -11.97 -22.28
CA LYS A 626 1.35 -11.48 -21.68
C LYS A 626 0.47 -12.62 -21.17
N GLY A 627 0.36 -13.69 -21.95
CA GLY A 627 -0.36 -14.91 -21.61
C GLY A 627 0.12 -15.53 -20.30
N ASN A 628 1.44 -15.75 -20.16
CA ASN A 628 2.02 -16.29 -18.90
C ASN A 628 1.67 -15.43 -17.68
N HIS A 629 1.75 -14.11 -17.79
CA HIS A 629 1.43 -13.24 -16.67
C HIS A 629 -0.07 -13.26 -16.33
N GLY A 630 -0.94 -13.34 -17.36
CA GLY A 630 -2.38 -13.41 -17.19
C GLY A 630 -2.86 -14.70 -16.51
N ILE A 631 -2.37 -15.86 -16.97
CA ILE A 631 -2.80 -17.17 -16.45
C ILE A 631 -2.32 -17.42 -15.01
N ASN A 632 -1.12 -16.95 -14.63
CA ASN A 632 -0.57 -17.19 -13.30
C ASN A 632 -1.50 -16.65 -12.21
N TYR A 633 -2.19 -15.54 -12.50
CA TYR A 633 -3.03 -14.82 -11.55
C TYR A 633 -4.52 -14.83 -11.91
N ASP A 634 -4.93 -15.79 -12.74
CA ASP A 634 -6.33 -15.99 -13.19
C ASP A 634 -6.99 -14.71 -13.72
N GLU A 635 -6.25 -13.94 -14.54
CA GLU A 635 -6.76 -12.71 -15.12
C GLU A 635 -7.99 -12.98 -16.00
N SER A 636 -9.10 -12.25 -15.76
CA SER A 636 -10.30 -12.44 -16.58
C SER A 636 -10.07 -12.02 -18.03
N TYR A 637 -10.64 -12.76 -18.99
CA TYR A 637 -10.54 -12.44 -20.43
C TYR A 637 -11.00 -11.00 -20.76
N LYS A 638 -12.00 -10.47 -20.05
CA LYS A 638 -12.46 -9.08 -20.24
C LYS A 638 -11.38 -8.06 -19.88
N LYS A 639 -10.67 -8.29 -18.77
CA LYS A 639 -9.56 -7.46 -18.32
C LYS A 639 -8.36 -7.63 -19.25
N PHE A 640 -8.01 -8.87 -19.61
CA PHE A 640 -6.93 -9.17 -20.54
C PHE A 640 -7.15 -8.50 -21.91
N ALA A 641 -8.37 -8.56 -22.46
CA ALA A 641 -8.78 -7.89 -23.69
C ALA A 641 -8.61 -6.37 -23.61
N LEU A 642 -9.08 -5.78 -22.51
CA LEU A 642 -9.01 -4.32 -22.29
C LEU A 642 -7.57 -3.83 -22.15
N VAL A 643 -6.75 -4.53 -21.35
CA VAL A 643 -5.36 -4.14 -21.06
C VAL A 643 -4.49 -4.25 -22.30
N ASN A 644 -4.62 -5.35 -23.05
CA ASN A 644 -3.81 -5.64 -24.22
C ASN A 644 -4.44 -5.17 -25.55
N GLU A 645 -5.56 -4.45 -25.48
CA GLU A 645 -6.22 -3.82 -26.65
C GLU A 645 -6.62 -4.82 -27.75
N ILE A 646 -7.11 -6.00 -27.35
CA ILE A 646 -7.64 -7.02 -28.26
C ILE A 646 -9.14 -7.24 -28.07
N THR A 647 -9.77 -8.01 -28.96
CA THR A 647 -11.18 -8.37 -28.81
C THR A 647 -11.40 -9.34 -27.64
N GLU A 648 -12.60 -9.34 -27.07
CA GLU A 648 -12.94 -10.29 -26.00
C GLU A 648 -12.92 -11.75 -26.49
N ALA A 649 -13.18 -11.97 -27.78
CA ALA A 649 -13.12 -13.30 -28.40
C ALA A 649 -11.67 -13.81 -28.47
N GLU A 650 -10.74 -13.00 -29.01
CA GLU A 650 -9.32 -13.34 -29.05
C GLU A 650 -8.74 -13.55 -27.64
N ALA A 651 -9.06 -12.66 -26.70
CA ALA A 651 -8.59 -12.79 -25.32
C ALA A 651 -9.10 -14.07 -24.66
N LYS A 652 -10.38 -14.41 -24.87
CA LYS A 652 -10.97 -15.63 -24.33
C LYS A 652 -10.29 -16.85 -24.93
N GLN A 653 -10.14 -16.90 -26.26
CA GLN A 653 -9.48 -18.00 -26.95
C GLN A 653 -8.03 -18.16 -26.48
N THR A 654 -7.25 -17.08 -26.47
CA THR A 654 -5.84 -17.07 -26.06
C THR A 654 -5.67 -17.65 -24.65
N LEU A 655 -6.45 -17.17 -23.67
CA LEU A 655 -6.34 -17.66 -22.30
C LEU A 655 -6.80 -19.13 -22.18
N GLU A 656 -7.86 -19.53 -22.89
CA GLU A 656 -8.36 -20.91 -22.90
C GLU A 656 -7.31 -21.89 -23.47
N GLU A 657 -6.70 -21.56 -24.61
CA GLU A 657 -5.64 -22.36 -25.23
C GLU A 657 -4.44 -22.54 -24.31
N ILE A 658 -4.00 -21.47 -23.65
CA ILE A 658 -2.87 -21.55 -22.71
C ILE A 658 -3.24 -22.38 -21.47
N HIS A 659 -4.47 -22.26 -20.95
CA HIS A 659 -4.92 -23.09 -19.84
C HIS A 659 -5.03 -24.57 -20.23
N GLN A 660 -5.40 -24.89 -21.46
CA GLN A 660 -5.40 -26.25 -21.98
C GLN A 660 -3.96 -26.79 -22.17
N GLY A 661 -3.02 -25.93 -22.57
CA GLY A 661 -1.60 -26.28 -22.68
C GLY A 661 -0.91 -26.45 -21.32
N TYR A 662 -1.36 -25.74 -20.29
CA TYR A 662 -0.81 -25.78 -18.93
C TYR A 662 -1.91 -26.00 -17.86
N PRO A 663 -2.59 -27.16 -17.85
CA PRO A 663 -3.69 -27.44 -16.92
C PRO A 663 -3.25 -27.38 -15.45
N GLN A 664 -2.00 -27.74 -15.16
CA GLN A 664 -1.43 -27.74 -13.81
C GLN A 664 -1.34 -26.35 -13.16
N ILE A 665 -1.49 -25.26 -13.93
CA ILE A 665 -1.62 -23.93 -13.33
C ILE A 665 -2.91 -23.82 -12.52
N ARG A 666 -4.03 -24.32 -13.06
CA ARG A 666 -5.31 -24.33 -12.33
C ARG A 666 -5.38 -25.48 -11.35
N ASP A 667 -5.03 -26.67 -11.81
CA ASP A 667 -5.23 -27.92 -11.05
C ASP A 667 -4.15 -28.14 -9.98
N GLY A 668 -2.99 -27.48 -10.13
CA GLY A 668 -1.89 -27.50 -9.17
C GLY A 668 -1.76 -26.19 -8.42
N TYR A 669 -1.24 -25.14 -9.07
CA TYR A 669 -0.89 -23.88 -8.41
C TYR A 669 -2.10 -23.18 -7.79
N HIS A 670 -3.16 -22.93 -8.56
CA HIS A 670 -4.36 -22.27 -8.04
C HIS A 670 -5.07 -23.13 -6.99
N ALA A 671 -5.23 -24.44 -7.24
CA ALA A 671 -5.84 -25.37 -6.28
C ALA A 671 -5.12 -25.35 -4.92
N MET A 672 -3.78 -25.45 -4.92
CA MET A 672 -2.94 -25.36 -3.72
C MET A 672 -3.24 -24.08 -2.91
N ILE A 673 -3.26 -22.92 -3.57
CA ILE A 673 -3.52 -21.64 -2.89
C ILE A 673 -4.97 -21.53 -2.39
N GLN A 674 -5.94 -22.01 -3.17
CA GLN A 674 -7.32 -22.07 -2.72
C GLN A 674 -7.48 -22.91 -1.45
N ASP A 675 -6.76 -24.03 -1.36
CA ASP A 675 -6.84 -24.94 -0.21
C ASP A 675 -6.19 -24.33 1.03
N MET A 676 -5.08 -23.59 0.89
CA MET A 676 -4.52 -22.77 1.99
C MET A 676 -5.56 -21.78 2.53
N LEU A 677 -6.27 -21.08 1.64
CA LEU A 677 -7.30 -20.10 2.01
C LEU A 677 -8.54 -20.73 2.63
N LYS A 678 -9.01 -21.88 2.14
CA LYS A 678 -10.15 -22.61 2.72
C LYS A 678 -9.82 -23.12 4.12
N SER A 679 -8.58 -23.55 4.35
CA SER A 679 -8.16 -24.16 5.61
C SER A 679 -7.91 -23.13 6.72
N SER A 680 -7.24 -22.02 6.39
CA SER A 680 -6.71 -21.10 7.40
C SER A 680 -6.98 -19.62 7.13
N ARG A 681 -7.54 -19.28 5.96
CA ARG A 681 -7.61 -17.89 5.45
C ARG A 681 -6.25 -17.24 5.21
N THR A 682 -5.17 -18.01 5.25
CA THR A 682 -3.81 -17.51 5.07
C THR A 682 -3.11 -18.13 3.87
N VAL A 683 -2.13 -17.42 3.32
CA VAL A 683 -1.16 -17.94 2.34
C VAL A 683 0.23 -17.68 2.87
N THR A 684 1.07 -18.72 2.91
CA THR A 684 2.46 -18.63 3.33
C THR A 684 3.37 -18.83 2.13
N ASN A 685 4.28 -17.89 1.90
CA ASN A 685 5.22 -17.93 0.78
C ASN A 685 6.46 -18.82 1.09
N LEU A 686 7.37 -18.98 0.13
CA LEU A 686 8.55 -19.87 0.30
C LEU A 686 9.57 -19.36 1.33
N PHE A 687 9.45 -18.10 1.76
CA PHE A 687 10.29 -17.48 2.79
C PHE A 687 9.64 -17.48 4.17
N GLY A 688 8.45 -18.08 4.32
CA GLY A 688 7.70 -18.14 5.57
C GLY A 688 6.91 -16.87 5.91
N ARG A 689 6.71 -15.94 4.97
CA ARG A 689 5.78 -14.83 5.15
C ARG A 689 4.35 -15.33 5.00
N THR A 690 3.53 -15.07 6.00
CA THR A 690 2.11 -15.45 6.01
C THR A 690 1.24 -14.20 5.86
N ARG A 691 0.34 -14.18 4.87
CA ARG A 691 -0.70 -13.14 4.74
C ARG A 691 -2.06 -13.70 5.12
N LEU A 692 -2.76 -13.01 6.02
CA LEU A 692 -4.18 -13.21 6.27
C LEU A 692 -5.01 -12.48 5.21
N PHE A 693 -5.99 -13.17 4.62
CA PHE A 693 -6.94 -12.61 3.66
C PHE A 693 -8.31 -12.41 4.32
N LEU A 694 -8.77 -11.16 4.34
CA LEU A 694 -10.04 -10.77 4.94
C LEU A 694 -11.20 -10.71 3.94
N GLY A 695 -10.92 -10.76 2.64
CA GLY A 695 -11.92 -10.80 1.57
C GLY A 695 -12.74 -12.10 1.52
N PRO A 696 -13.94 -12.12 0.93
CA PRO A 696 -14.80 -13.31 0.90
C PRO A 696 -14.20 -14.44 0.05
N ILE A 697 -14.50 -15.70 0.38
CA ILE A 697 -14.15 -16.89 -0.43
C ILE A 697 -15.31 -17.88 -0.51
N PHE A 698 -15.32 -18.68 -1.57
CA PHE A 698 -16.28 -19.79 -1.73
C PHE A 698 -15.69 -21.11 -1.19
N PRO A 699 -16.45 -21.97 -0.46
CA PRO A 699 -17.88 -21.86 -0.13
C PRO A 699 -18.19 -21.16 1.20
N SER A 700 -17.19 -20.67 1.95
CA SER A 700 -17.38 -20.03 3.26
C SER A 700 -18.31 -18.81 3.25
N TYR A 701 -18.49 -18.20 2.08
CA TYR A 701 -19.39 -17.09 1.81
C TYR A 701 -20.37 -17.46 0.67
N PRO A 702 -21.33 -18.37 0.90
CA PRO A 702 -22.16 -18.93 -0.17
C PRO A 702 -23.16 -17.91 -0.76
N ASN A 703 -23.51 -16.88 0.01
CA ASN A 703 -24.43 -15.81 -0.38
C ASN A 703 -23.72 -14.61 -1.02
N VAL A 704 -22.40 -14.69 -1.23
CA VAL A 704 -21.61 -13.62 -1.83
C VAL A 704 -21.47 -13.86 -3.33
N PRO A 705 -21.65 -12.82 -4.18
CA PRO A 705 -21.48 -12.97 -5.62
C PRO A 705 -20.12 -13.58 -5.97
N GLN A 706 -20.11 -14.57 -6.86
CA GLN A 706 -18.91 -15.36 -7.16
C GLN A 706 -17.71 -14.50 -7.60
N HIS A 707 -17.96 -13.41 -8.33
CA HIS A 707 -16.90 -12.50 -8.76
C HIS A 707 -16.14 -11.83 -7.60
N ALA A 708 -16.80 -11.56 -6.46
CA ALA A 708 -16.14 -11.00 -5.28
C ALA A 708 -15.24 -12.04 -4.59
N CYS A 709 -15.66 -13.31 -4.58
CA CYS A 709 -14.84 -14.41 -4.10
C CYS A 709 -13.63 -14.67 -5.01
N THR A 710 -13.81 -14.58 -6.34
CA THR A 710 -12.72 -14.73 -7.31
C THR A 710 -11.63 -13.68 -7.12
N GLU A 711 -11.98 -12.45 -6.76
CA GLU A 711 -10.97 -11.40 -6.54
C GLU A 711 -10.03 -11.72 -5.38
N THR A 712 -10.55 -12.22 -4.25
CA THR A 712 -9.72 -12.69 -3.13
C THR A 712 -8.76 -13.80 -3.56
N TYR A 713 -9.24 -14.74 -4.39
CA TYR A 713 -8.40 -15.80 -4.94
C TYR A 713 -7.28 -15.27 -5.85
N ARG A 714 -7.58 -14.32 -6.75
CA ARG A 714 -6.57 -13.68 -7.61
C ARG A 714 -5.50 -12.96 -6.81
N GLN A 715 -5.89 -12.22 -5.77
CA GLN A 715 -4.95 -11.55 -4.87
C GLN A 715 -4.04 -12.56 -4.16
N ALA A 716 -4.58 -13.72 -3.77
CA ALA A 716 -3.81 -14.79 -3.15
C ALA A 716 -2.83 -15.47 -4.11
N TYR A 717 -3.24 -15.74 -5.36
CA TYR A 717 -2.35 -16.26 -6.40
C TYR A 717 -1.18 -15.31 -6.67
N ALA A 718 -1.46 -14.00 -6.74
CA ALA A 718 -0.43 -12.99 -6.91
C ALA A 718 0.50 -12.91 -5.69
N HIS A 719 -0.06 -12.93 -4.48
CA HIS A 719 0.70 -12.80 -3.25
C HIS A 719 1.79 -13.86 -3.11
N PHE A 720 1.49 -15.14 -3.37
CA PHE A 720 2.45 -16.22 -3.16
C PHE A 720 3.75 -16.04 -3.98
N ALA A 721 3.63 -15.85 -5.30
CA ALA A 721 4.78 -15.68 -6.18
C ALA A 721 5.48 -14.32 -5.98
N GLN A 722 4.71 -13.22 -5.96
CA GLN A 722 5.29 -11.87 -5.88
C GLN A 722 5.98 -11.61 -4.54
N SER A 723 5.43 -12.11 -3.43
CA SER A 723 6.05 -11.93 -2.12
C SER A 723 7.29 -12.78 -1.93
N THR A 724 7.32 -13.99 -2.50
CA THR A 724 8.52 -14.82 -2.53
C THR A 724 9.65 -14.12 -3.28
N CYS A 725 9.35 -13.55 -4.45
CA CYS A 725 10.30 -12.75 -5.22
C CYS A 725 10.79 -11.53 -4.41
N ALA A 726 9.87 -10.78 -3.80
CA ALA A 726 10.20 -9.61 -3.00
C ALA A 726 11.13 -9.95 -1.83
N ASP A 727 10.78 -10.98 -1.04
CA ASP A 727 11.60 -11.41 0.10
C ASP A 727 12.99 -11.88 -0.35
N LYS A 728 13.09 -12.54 -1.51
CA LYS A 728 14.38 -12.94 -2.08
C LYS A 728 15.26 -11.76 -2.46
N VAL A 729 14.75 -10.80 -3.23
CA VAL A 729 15.52 -9.62 -3.66
C VAL A 729 15.95 -8.77 -2.46
N ASN A 730 15.07 -8.66 -1.47
CA ASN A 730 15.33 -7.92 -0.25
C ASN A 730 16.42 -8.60 0.60
N GLU A 731 16.29 -9.90 0.92
CA GLU A 731 17.20 -10.62 1.80
C GLU A 731 18.54 -10.94 1.10
N GLN A 732 18.51 -11.40 -0.15
CA GLN A 732 19.69 -11.88 -0.87
C GLN A 732 20.36 -10.82 -1.76
N GLY A 733 19.70 -9.70 -2.00
CA GLY A 733 20.25 -8.54 -2.71
C GLY A 733 20.55 -7.40 -1.75
N ILE A 734 19.52 -6.67 -1.34
CA ILE A 734 19.66 -5.41 -0.60
C ILE A 734 20.31 -5.62 0.78
N GLU A 735 19.76 -6.51 1.62
CA GLU A 735 20.31 -6.77 2.96
C GLU A 735 21.70 -7.38 2.88
N HIS A 736 21.90 -8.33 1.97
CA HIS A 736 23.20 -8.99 1.76
C HIS A 736 24.31 -7.99 1.43
N ILE A 737 24.05 -7.03 0.54
CA ILE A 737 25.03 -6.00 0.15
C ILE A 737 25.20 -4.97 1.27
N TYR A 738 24.10 -4.46 1.82
CA TYR A 738 24.17 -3.34 2.76
C TYR A 738 24.80 -3.72 4.11
N TYR A 739 24.52 -4.92 4.64
CA TYR A 739 25.00 -5.29 5.97
C TYR A 739 26.38 -5.96 5.98
N ASP A 740 26.88 -6.46 4.84
CA ASP A 740 28.24 -7.01 4.72
C ASP A 740 29.23 -5.97 4.16
N GLN A 741 29.57 -5.00 5.00
CA GLN A 741 30.53 -3.95 4.65
C GLN A 741 31.98 -4.45 4.56
N THR A 742 32.26 -5.72 4.89
CA THR A 742 33.60 -6.30 4.74
C THR A 742 33.94 -6.59 3.27
N HIS A 743 32.93 -6.97 2.48
CA HIS A 743 33.08 -7.26 1.06
C HIS A 743 32.50 -6.18 0.15
N TYR A 744 31.58 -5.35 0.65
CA TYR A 744 30.80 -4.43 -0.18
C TYR A 744 30.97 -2.95 0.20
N ALA A 745 32.03 -2.58 0.92
CA ALA A 745 32.28 -1.19 1.34
C ALA A 745 32.29 -0.18 0.18
N ILE A 746 32.76 -0.60 -1.00
CA ILE A 746 32.84 0.25 -2.21
C ILE A 746 31.58 0.19 -3.08
N VAL A 747 30.58 -0.62 -2.71
CA VAL A 747 29.34 -0.78 -3.46
C VAL A 747 28.33 0.25 -3.01
N GLU A 748 27.85 1.07 -3.94
CA GLU A 748 26.80 2.05 -3.65
C GLU A 748 25.46 1.58 -4.21
N LEU A 749 24.57 1.12 -3.32
CA LEU A 749 23.19 0.76 -3.65
C LEU A 749 22.38 2.00 -4.06
N LEU A 750 21.71 1.94 -5.21
CA LEU A 750 20.99 3.08 -5.78
C LEU A 750 19.47 2.86 -5.82
N ALA A 751 19.04 1.70 -6.35
CA ALA A 751 17.62 1.41 -6.54
C ALA A 751 17.30 -0.08 -6.42
N GLN A 752 16.05 -0.35 -6.06
CA GLN A 752 15.41 -1.66 -6.19
C GLN A 752 14.22 -1.48 -7.14
N ILE A 753 14.23 -2.19 -8.26
CA ILE A 753 13.21 -2.06 -9.31
C ILE A 753 12.65 -3.45 -9.58
N HIS A 754 11.43 -3.71 -9.09
CA HIS A 754 10.73 -4.98 -9.23
C HIS A 754 11.52 -6.19 -8.68
N ASP A 755 12.11 -6.99 -9.57
CA ASP A 755 12.90 -8.18 -9.33
C ASP A 755 14.42 -7.94 -9.46
N SER A 756 14.81 -6.66 -9.60
CA SER A 756 16.19 -6.24 -9.81
C SER A 756 16.72 -5.28 -8.74
N ILE A 757 18.04 -5.31 -8.55
CA ILE A 757 18.79 -4.30 -7.80
C ILE A 757 19.74 -3.55 -8.73
N VAL A 758 19.92 -2.25 -8.47
CA VAL A 758 20.81 -1.37 -9.23
C VAL A 758 21.79 -0.70 -8.27
N PHE A 759 23.06 -0.75 -8.61
CA PHE A 759 24.16 -0.22 -7.80
C PHE A 759 25.31 0.21 -8.70
N GLN A 760 26.29 0.90 -8.13
CA GLN A 760 27.51 1.30 -8.83
C GLN A 760 28.76 0.98 -8.01
N ILE A 761 29.88 0.80 -8.72
CA ILE A 761 31.20 0.55 -8.14
C ILE A 761 32.18 1.54 -8.78
N PRO A 762 33.09 2.17 -8.01
CA PRO A 762 34.04 3.13 -8.53
C PRO A 762 35.05 2.47 -9.46
N LEU A 763 35.31 3.07 -10.63
CA LEU A 763 36.31 2.64 -11.62
C LEU A 763 37.76 2.73 -11.11
N SER A 764 37.98 3.36 -9.95
CA SER A 764 39.27 3.35 -9.27
C SER A 764 39.59 1.99 -8.63
N ALA A 765 38.57 1.16 -8.38
CA ALA A 765 38.78 -0.22 -7.96
C ALA A 765 39.22 -1.08 -9.16
N PRO A 766 40.16 -2.03 -8.97
CA PRO A 766 40.56 -2.95 -10.03
C PRO A 766 39.39 -3.82 -10.52
N TRP A 767 39.35 -4.14 -11.81
CA TRP A 767 38.29 -5.01 -12.38
C TRP A 767 38.15 -6.38 -11.71
N ILE A 768 39.24 -6.89 -11.12
CA ILE A 768 39.20 -8.13 -10.34
C ILE A 768 38.33 -8.00 -9.08
N GLU A 769 38.38 -6.85 -8.41
CA GLU A 769 37.56 -6.56 -7.24
C GLU A 769 36.07 -6.43 -7.64
N HIS A 770 35.80 -5.78 -8.77
CA HIS A 770 34.44 -5.74 -9.36
C HIS A 770 33.93 -7.16 -9.62
N ALA A 771 34.74 -8.00 -10.27
CA ALA A 771 34.37 -9.37 -10.60
C ALA A 771 34.07 -10.21 -9.35
N GLU A 772 34.90 -10.12 -8.31
CA GLU A 772 34.68 -10.81 -7.04
C GLU A 772 33.38 -10.39 -6.36
N ILE A 773 33.10 -9.08 -6.31
CA ILE A 773 31.86 -8.53 -5.76
C ILE A 773 30.66 -9.08 -6.54
N LEU A 774 30.70 -9.01 -7.87
CA LEU A 774 29.59 -9.46 -8.72
C LEU A 774 29.35 -10.97 -8.61
N LEU A 775 30.41 -11.79 -8.50
CA LEU A 775 30.28 -13.23 -8.29
C LEU A 775 29.67 -13.57 -6.93
N ARG A 776 30.01 -12.82 -5.87
CA ARG A 776 29.40 -13.00 -4.55
C ARG A 776 27.93 -12.63 -4.55
N ILE A 777 27.58 -11.50 -5.17
CA ILE A 777 26.18 -11.07 -5.33
C ILE A 777 25.41 -12.12 -6.14
N LYS A 778 25.94 -12.55 -7.29
CA LYS A 778 25.36 -13.63 -8.10
C LYS A 778 25.12 -14.89 -7.29
N LYS A 779 26.12 -15.36 -6.52
CA LYS A 779 25.98 -16.54 -5.67
C LYS A 779 24.86 -16.40 -4.65
N SER A 780 24.72 -15.22 -4.03
CA SER A 780 23.63 -14.93 -3.10
C SER A 780 22.26 -15.01 -3.79
N PHE A 781 22.09 -14.30 -4.92
CA PHE A 781 20.85 -14.32 -5.70
C PHE A 781 20.49 -15.70 -6.24
N GLU A 782 21.46 -16.51 -6.62
CA GLU A 782 21.22 -17.83 -7.21
C GLU A 782 21.01 -18.95 -6.18
N THR A 783 21.02 -18.61 -4.88
CA THR A 783 20.61 -19.52 -3.81
C THR A 783 19.23 -20.11 -4.14
N PRO A 784 19.11 -21.43 -4.36
CA PRO A 784 17.86 -22.03 -4.78
C PRO A 784 16.75 -21.80 -3.77
N LEU A 785 15.52 -21.65 -4.27
CA LEU A 785 14.33 -21.79 -3.42
C LEU A 785 14.01 -23.28 -3.32
N VAL A 786 13.35 -23.70 -2.25
CA VAL A 786 13.02 -25.13 -2.05
C VAL A 786 11.51 -25.27 -1.90
N TRP A 787 10.95 -26.25 -2.62
CA TRP A 787 9.54 -26.64 -2.51
C TRP A 787 9.41 -28.16 -2.57
N HIS A 788 8.90 -28.78 -1.49
CA HIS A 788 8.79 -30.24 -1.35
C HIS A 788 10.02 -31.00 -1.86
N GLU A 789 11.19 -30.66 -1.32
CA GLU A 789 12.49 -31.26 -1.66
C GLU A 789 13.02 -30.96 -3.07
N ARG A 790 12.26 -30.27 -3.92
CA ARG A 790 12.72 -29.80 -5.23
C ARG A 790 13.34 -28.41 -5.13
N GLU A 791 14.53 -28.26 -5.70
CA GLU A 791 15.19 -26.97 -5.86
C GLU A 791 14.63 -26.20 -7.06
N ILE A 792 14.29 -24.94 -6.84
CA ILE A 792 13.89 -23.97 -7.85
C ILE A 792 15.11 -23.08 -8.11
N LYS A 793 15.76 -23.30 -9.26
CA LYS A 793 16.89 -22.47 -9.71
C LYS A 793 16.42 -21.05 -10.00
N THR A 794 17.17 -20.06 -9.53
CA THR A 794 16.84 -18.64 -9.64
C THR A 794 17.97 -17.86 -10.31
N PRO A 795 18.20 -18.06 -11.63
CA PRO A 795 19.29 -17.40 -12.34
C PRO A 795 19.20 -15.88 -12.24
N ALA A 796 20.36 -15.23 -12.08
CA ALA A 796 20.47 -13.78 -12.02
C ALA A 796 21.25 -13.26 -13.23
N ASP A 797 20.57 -12.51 -14.10
CA ASP A 797 21.16 -11.87 -15.26
C ASP A 797 21.86 -10.57 -14.82
N LEU A 798 23.04 -10.28 -15.38
CA LEU A 798 23.85 -9.10 -15.06
C LEU A 798 23.75 -8.10 -16.22
N ALA A 799 23.48 -6.84 -15.91
CA ALA A 799 23.62 -5.74 -16.86
C ALA A 799 24.70 -4.76 -16.40
N VAL A 800 25.49 -4.24 -17.34
CA VAL A 800 26.61 -3.32 -17.10
C VAL A 800 26.44 -2.06 -17.96
N GLY A 801 26.60 -0.86 -17.40
CA GLY A 801 26.44 0.38 -18.18
C GLY A 801 26.80 1.68 -17.47
N PHE A 802 26.58 2.79 -18.17
CA PHE A 802 26.79 4.17 -17.69
C PHE A 802 25.51 4.90 -17.29
N ASN A 803 24.35 4.31 -17.61
CA ASN A 803 23.04 4.77 -17.19
C ASN A 803 22.11 3.57 -16.98
N MET A 804 20.89 3.82 -16.52
CA MET A 804 19.91 2.77 -16.20
C MET A 804 19.06 2.31 -17.39
N CYS A 805 19.32 2.80 -18.61
CA CYS A 805 18.58 2.40 -19.81
C CYS A 805 18.98 0.99 -20.23
N LYS A 806 18.08 0.00 -20.10
CA LYS A 806 18.39 -1.41 -20.39
C LYS A 806 18.91 -1.61 -21.81
N GLU A 807 18.44 -0.84 -22.79
CA GLU A 807 18.88 -0.90 -24.19
C GLU A 807 20.30 -0.34 -24.42
N GLU A 808 20.80 0.47 -23.49
CA GLU A 808 22.15 1.06 -23.55
C GLU A 808 23.15 0.32 -22.64
N MET A 809 22.67 -0.56 -21.76
CA MET A 809 23.49 -1.48 -20.97
C MET A 809 23.85 -2.75 -21.77
N LYS A 810 25.00 -3.35 -21.46
CA LYS A 810 25.36 -4.68 -21.94
C LYS A 810 24.81 -5.73 -20.97
N GLU A 811 23.89 -6.57 -21.43
CA GLU A 811 23.35 -7.69 -20.67
C GLU A 811 24.20 -8.96 -20.86
N ILE A 812 24.46 -9.67 -19.77
CA ILE A 812 25.13 -10.96 -19.69
C ILE A 812 24.19 -11.91 -18.97
N LYS A 813 23.73 -12.95 -19.68
CA LYS A 813 22.85 -13.95 -19.06
C LYS A 813 23.58 -14.71 -17.97
N SER A 814 22.86 -15.12 -16.93
CA SER A 814 23.40 -15.86 -15.78
C SER A 814 24.38 -16.99 -16.17
N LYS A 815 24.03 -17.78 -17.19
CA LYS A 815 24.83 -18.90 -17.71
C LYS A 815 26.12 -18.48 -18.44
N ASP A 816 26.18 -17.24 -18.90
CA ASP A 816 27.27 -16.67 -19.70
C ASP A 816 28.18 -15.75 -18.86
N ILE A 817 27.93 -15.64 -17.55
CA ILE A 817 28.82 -14.97 -16.60
C ILE A 817 29.94 -15.95 -16.23
N PRO A 818 31.22 -15.64 -16.52
CA PRO A 818 32.34 -16.49 -16.13
C PRO A 818 32.35 -16.71 -14.61
N GLY A 819 32.48 -17.95 -14.15
CA GLY A 819 32.59 -18.27 -12.72
C GLY A 819 33.96 -17.98 -12.11
N ASP A 820 34.95 -17.68 -12.95
CA ASP A 820 36.31 -17.30 -12.58
C ASP A 820 36.45 -15.77 -12.57
N ALA A 821 37.03 -15.21 -11.51
CA ALA A 821 37.08 -13.78 -11.29
C ALA A 821 37.98 -13.06 -12.30
N GLU A 822 39.11 -13.65 -12.70
CA GLU A 822 40.00 -13.05 -13.70
C GLU A 822 39.32 -12.97 -15.07
N LYS A 823 38.68 -14.07 -15.51
CA LYS A 823 37.91 -14.07 -16.77
C LYS A 823 36.75 -13.08 -16.76
N LEU A 824 36.05 -12.95 -15.63
CA LEU A 824 34.99 -11.95 -15.52
C LEU A 824 35.57 -10.53 -15.53
N ALA A 825 36.70 -10.29 -14.87
CA ALA A 825 37.38 -8.99 -14.88
C ALA A 825 37.77 -8.56 -16.30
N ASP A 826 38.36 -9.47 -17.09
CA ASP A 826 38.71 -9.22 -18.49
C ASP A 826 37.46 -8.89 -19.32
N LYS A 827 36.39 -9.67 -19.16
CA LYS A 827 35.10 -9.43 -19.83
C LYS A 827 34.47 -8.10 -19.44
N LEU A 828 34.54 -7.70 -18.17
CA LEU A 828 34.03 -6.41 -17.70
C LEU A 828 34.81 -5.25 -18.31
N LYS A 829 36.14 -5.38 -18.41
CA LYS A 829 37.01 -4.41 -19.05
C LYS A 829 36.69 -4.26 -20.54
N GLU A 830 36.53 -5.38 -21.26
CA GLU A 830 36.11 -5.38 -22.67
C GLU A 830 34.77 -4.64 -22.84
N ILE A 831 33.76 -4.97 -22.02
CA ILE A 831 32.46 -4.31 -22.04
C ILE A 831 32.59 -2.80 -21.77
N TYR A 832 33.40 -2.42 -20.79
CA TYR A 832 33.65 -1.01 -20.50
C TYR A 832 34.26 -0.28 -21.70
N ASP A 833 35.28 -0.85 -22.35
CA ASP A 833 35.95 -0.27 -23.52
C ASP A 833 34.99 -0.17 -24.73
N GLU A 834 34.13 -1.18 -24.94
CA GLU A 834 33.04 -1.15 -25.94
C GLU A 834 32.07 0.01 -25.68
N LEU A 835 31.56 0.11 -24.45
CA LEU A 835 30.59 1.12 -24.05
C LEU A 835 31.19 2.54 -24.14
N ARG A 836 32.45 2.70 -23.72
CA ARG A 836 33.17 3.97 -23.80
C ARG A 836 33.34 4.43 -25.26
N THR A 837 33.67 3.51 -26.16
CA THR A 837 33.82 3.81 -27.60
C THR A 837 32.48 4.20 -28.23
N LYS A 838 31.38 3.51 -27.86
CA LYS A 838 30.03 3.81 -28.33
C LYS A 838 29.52 5.17 -27.84
N ASN A 839 29.86 5.54 -26.60
CA ASN A 839 29.52 6.84 -26.01
C ASN A 839 30.48 7.97 -26.45
N GLY A 840 31.62 7.62 -27.05
CA GLY A 840 32.70 8.52 -27.47
C GLY A 840 32.43 9.37 -28.73
N LYS A 841 31.19 9.48 -29.22
CA LYS A 841 30.81 10.61 -30.09
C LYS A 841 30.58 11.86 -29.22
N GLY A 842 31.68 12.41 -28.74
CA GLY A 842 31.82 13.80 -28.27
C GLY A 842 31.65 14.02 -26.76
N ILE A 843 32.69 13.75 -25.98
CA ILE A 843 33.01 14.53 -24.77
C ILE A 843 34.52 14.76 -24.78
N SER A 844 34.89 15.95 -25.29
CA SER A 844 36.20 16.60 -25.09
C SER A 844 36.11 17.55 -23.92
#